data_AF-A0A317DQU9-F1
#
_entry.id   AF-A0A317DQU9-F1
#
_cell.length_a   1.000
_cell.length_b   1.000
_cell.length_c   1.000
_cell.angle_alpha   90.00
_cell.angle_beta   90.00
_cell.angle_gamma   90.00
#
_symmetry.space_group_name_H-M   'P 1'
#
loop_
_entity.id
_entity.type
_entity.pdbx_description
1 polymer ?
#
loop_
_entity_poly.entity_id
_entity_poly.type
_entity_poly.pdbx_seq_one_letter_code
_entity_poly.pdbx_strand_id
1 'polypeptide(L)'
;MRDHFVAHVHAEGPLPTLRVGRQPYGLLPVASLRDWHPAGPGEAKAVTLLHNLWRGVWLPSPVPRIVPGLADPEGTLLEILATDARVLEVRARSMLGNEYVSWLWRFARLGLGPDWREQVVEPARDLLTALGLGGPTDPRLSLAVFAKQAYALGTPLLDGPGEPRADRVQAYLHALAAVGLRGDAVPVSPGDGPVPLFHRLLRAALIAEHSAAADAFAAEAALPAATEIPEPELVDIRPHEVTRVLRRRLAVPVPGSTETVGGWLTGARDDPRQVRATADLRAFRAALAGLRDALDAGLSTADLHRHVAGTLGLAAHRLDAWITSLATRRLAQLTAGPPAGVHVGGYGWLVDLKPATPPQLVDRPADVPPEVAPPKLPVAPAEAGHVHAPSPAQAVTAAVLRSAWRSHGGDDALAVELSSRRVRLAEQLLDGVRAGQSLGALLGYRFERGLHDHPAGPWDQHLPLFRGLAPVRAHRVDPREDGTATVTATVESTAGVDGLELHRLHRAGALDARLAALPATARAAVGQVLADLAEATDAVADTLLAESVHQLALGDLNRAAAAVDAASGAATNPPELHVTRTPVTGATVTHRVLLVVNVDDRFARLRQDWPAARGHHPRIAGAAADALTAVLLPPSWRVFWRLRWHAPDGVTATPWQPASLDRMQSAAIDLLAAPPHPGRPDDAELDRRIALDAWGPLRPAGVGPDWTLQLDYDRDPGWPAERISLAEFLHAVNVLRDLYGRSRPVVAADLGPDPDVPPQVDESAKAQADETWQTTRQTRTALAALPEPDAAGWDEDVARQLLDAAAGLGVVGAVPPPPRPDGPRAVADTAAIARGELDRRLVAHCRVIAELQDRTPCPPGACRCDPATDFDRPAAPPARRREAQIARIRALLGPDMPVFPRATAPQPAQLATALAASDALQGGSPHPVRRWLSRYGRVRPAVGRLQEVLTSADALGAGGVVQLPPTVRVAQLPYAPGDRWVGEAPPSAGTEPLSLVVVAPGGIDPTRPVQGVVVDEWTEVVPAGRAQTGLTFEYDAPGAAAPQAVLLGLAPEGAASWQPGSLAQVLEEALDLAVARAVDVDSVGAAGQFLPALYFPTNVNESTTTTDFVPDATLTPQGGKEGL
;
A
#
# COMPACT_ATOMS: atom_id res chain seq x y z
N MET A 1 13.80 58.39 19.37
CA MET A 1 14.15 57.26 18.47
C MET A 1 14.52 56.02 19.27
N ARG A 2 15.51 56.08 20.18
CA ARG A 2 15.87 54.97 21.08
C ARG A 2 14.66 54.37 21.82
N ASP A 3 13.86 55.20 22.48
CA ASP A 3 12.66 54.74 23.19
C ASP A 3 11.64 54.05 22.28
N HIS A 4 11.49 54.55 21.04
CA HIS A 4 10.60 53.95 20.05
C HIS A 4 11.10 52.58 19.58
N PHE A 5 12.41 52.46 19.35
CA PHE A 5 13.04 51.19 19.00
C PHE A 5 12.79 50.13 20.07
N VAL A 6 13.08 50.47 21.34
CA VAL A 6 12.92 49.56 22.48
C VAL A 6 11.45 49.16 22.71
N ALA A 7 10.52 50.10 22.55
CA ALA A 7 9.10 49.84 22.84
C ALA A 7 8.35 49.16 21.70
N HIS A 8 8.70 49.41 20.44
CA HIS A 8 7.82 49.12 19.29
C HIS A 8 8.47 48.40 18.11
N VAL A 9 9.80 48.29 18.03
CA VAL A 9 10.47 47.63 16.90
C VAL A 9 10.87 46.21 17.31
N HIS A 10 10.15 45.21 16.78
CA HIS A 10 10.28 43.80 17.18
C HIS A 10 10.68 42.92 15.99
N ALA A 11 11.72 42.10 16.15
CA ALA A 11 12.25 41.26 15.07
C ALA A 11 11.32 40.10 14.67
N GLU A 12 10.64 39.52 15.66
CA GLU A 12 9.73 38.37 15.51
C GLU A 12 8.25 38.77 15.43
N GLY A 13 7.98 40.08 15.41
CA GLY A 13 6.62 40.64 15.48
C GLY A 13 6.21 41.04 16.91
N PRO A 14 5.24 41.95 17.05
CA PRO A 14 4.87 42.54 18.35
C PRO A 14 3.87 41.71 19.17
N LEU A 15 3.29 40.65 18.61
CA LEU A 15 2.21 39.88 19.23
C LEU A 15 2.50 38.37 19.19
N PRO A 16 2.04 37.61 20.21
CA PRO A 16 2.23 36.17 20.24
C PRO A 16 1.40 35.47 19.15
N THR A 17 1.88 34.31 18.70
CA THR A 17 1.18 33.44 17.75
C THR A 17 -0.13 32.90 18.36
N LEU A 18 -1.20 32.92 17.59
CA LEU A 18 -2.49 32.35 17.99
C LEU A 18 -2.64 30.95 17.39
N ARG A 19 -3.13 29.99 18.17
CA ARG A 19 -3.35 28.61 17.69
C ARG A 19 -4.84 28.34 17.51
N VAL A 20 -5.24 27.98 16.30
CA VAL A 20 -6.59 27.49 16.00
C VAL A 20 -6.49 25.99 15.67
N GLY A 21 -6.94 25.14 16.60
CA GLY A 21 -6.78 23.68 16.47
C GLY A 21 -5.31 23.24 16.50
N ARG A 22 -4.81 22.64 15.42
CA ARG A 22 -3.38 22.26 15.26
C ARG A 22 -2.55 23.29 14.50
N GLN A 23 -3.17 24.33 13.94
CA GLN A 23 -2.48 25.30 13.07
C GLN A 23 -2.10 26.57 13.85
N PRO A 24 -0.82 26.98 13.84
CA PRO A 24 -0.39 28.27 14.36
C PRO A 24 -0.65 29.39 13.33
N TYR A 25 -1.06 30.57 13.82
CA TYR A 25 -1.27 31.78 13.04
C TYR A 25 -0.47 32.93 13.65
N GLY A 26 0.39 33.56 12.85
CA GLY A 26 1.05 34.81 13.25
C GLY A 26 0.05 35.97 13.29
N LEU A 27 0.16 36.86 14.28
CA LEU A 27 -0.64 38.07 14.39
C LEU A 27 0.23 39.28 14.03
N LEU A 28 -0.11 39.99 12.94
CA LEU A 28 0.68 41.12 12.44
C LEU A 28 -0.15 42.41 12.39
N PRO A 29 0.17 43.43 13.18
CA PRO A 29 -0.40 44.77 13.02
C PRO A 29 0.02 45.39 11.69
N VAL A 30 -0.96 45.85 10.90
CA VAL A 30 -0.72 46.48 9.60
C VAL A 30 -1.49 47.79 9.48
N ALA A 31 -0.88 48.76 8.82
CA ALA A 31 -1.46 50.07 8.55
C ALA A 31 -0.94 50.61 7.21
N SER A 32 -1.71 51.50 6.59
CA SER A 32 -1.32 52.21 5.37
C SER A 32 -0.40 53.38 5.74
N LEU A 33 0.84 53.36 5.25
CA LEU A 33 1.76 54.50 5.32
C LEU A 33 1.30 55.65 4.44
N ARG A 34 0.63 55.36 3.31
CA ARG A 34 0.11 56.41 2.41
C ARG A 34 -1.00 57.23 3.07
N ASP A 35 -1.83 56.60 3.89
CA ASP A 35 -2.92 57.25 4.64
C ASP A 35 -2.51 57.61 6.07
N TRP A 36 -1.21 57.55 6.38
CA TRP A 36 -0.71 57.81 7.72
C TRP A 36 -0.77 59.30 8.06
N HIS A 37 -1.33 59.61 9.22
CA HIS A 37 -1.39 60.96 9.76
C HIS A 37 -0.38 61.09 10.91
N PRO A 38 0.75 61.80 10.72
CA PRO A 38 1.76 61.92 11.76
C PRO A 38 1.27 62.76 12.95
N ALA A 39 1.57 62.35 14.18
CA ALA A 39 1.20 63.09 15.38
C ALA A 39 2.04 64.38 15.59
N GLY A 40 3.14 64.54 14.85
CA GLY A 40 4.00 65.71 14.95
C GLY A 40 5.11 65.74 13.89
N PRO A 41 5.91 66.83 13.82
CA PRO A 41 6.89 67.05 12.76
C PRO A 41 8.03 66.03 12.75
N GLY A 42 8.41 65.48 13.91
CA GLY A 42 9.43 64.44 14.00
C GLY A 42 8.97 63.11 13.41
N GLU A 43 7.71 62.73 13.67
CA GLU A 43 7.11 61.54 13.08
C GLU A 43 6.89 61.70 11.58
N ALA A 44 6.45 62.89 11.13
CA ALA A 44 6.27 63.17 9.71
C ALA A 44 7.56 62.94 8.92
N LYS A 45 8.70 63.42 9.44
CA LYS A 45 10.01 63.15 8.84
C LYS A 45 10.37 61.67 8.82
N ALA A 46 10.09 60.94 9.90
CA ALA A 46 10.38 59.50 9.98
C ALA A 46 9.53 58.69 8.98
N VAL A 47 8.22 58.97 8.89
CA VAL A 47 7.30 58.33 7.95
C VAL A 47 7.73 58.58 6.51
N THR A 48 8.05 59.83 6.16
CA THR A 48 8.57 60.18 4.82
C THR A 48 9.86 59.43 4.50
N LEU A 49 10.81 59.37 5.44
CA LEU A 49 12.06 58.63 5.25
C LEU A 49 11.80 57.13 5.04
N LEU A 50 11.00 56.51 5.90
CA LEU A 50 10.66 55.08 5.79
C LEU A 50 9.94 54.78 4.47
N HIS A 51 9.03 55.65 4.03
CA HIS A 51 8.34 55.53 2.75
C HIS A 51 9.31 55.62 1.56
N ASN A 52 10.22 56.59 1.57
CA ASN A 52 11.22 56.77 0.52
C ASN A 52 12.19 55.58 0.46
N LEU A 53 12.64 55.07 1.61
CA LEU A 53 13.47 53.87 1.70
C LEU A 53 12.75 52.64 1.14
N TRP A 54 11.49 52.47 1.53
CA TRP A 54 10.70 51.33 1.11
C TRP A 54 10.47 51.31 -0.40
N ARG A 55 10.04 52.45 -0.98
CA ARG A 55 9.73 52.55 -2.41
C ARG A 55 10.96 52.67 -3.30
N GLY A 56 11.98 53.39 -2.84
CA GLY A 56 13.18 53.70 -3.63
C GLY A 56 14.28 52.64 -3.53
N VAL A 57 14.32 51.83 -2.46
CA VAL A 57 15.41 50.88 -2.20
C VAL A 57 14.90 49.45 -2.03
N TRP A 58 13.96 49.17 -1.11
CA TRP A 58 13.55 47.78 -0.80
C TRP A 58 12.69 47.15 -1.88
N LEU A 59 11.63 47.83 -2.33
CA LEU A 59 10.69 47.25 -3.30
C LEU A 59 11.33 46.93 -4.67
N PRO A 60 12.28 47.75 -5.19
CA PRO A 60 13.01 47.44 -6.41
C PRO A 60 14.13 46.40 -6.25
N SER A 61 14.49 46.02 -5.02
CA SER A 61 15.57 45.06 -4.77
C SER A 61 15.22 43.68 -5.35
N PRO A 62 16.18 42.97 -5.96
CA PRO A 62 15.94 41.64 -6.50
C PRO A 62 15.65 40.66 -5.36
N VAL A 63 14.50 39.99 -5.40
CA VAL A 63 14.10 38.96 -4.44
C VAL A 63 13.71 37.71 -5.23
N PRO A 64 14.17 36.51 -4.84
CA PRO A 64 13.80 35.27 -5.52
C PRO A 64 12.27 35.04 -5.44
N ARG A 65 11.66 34.69 -6.57
CA ARG A 65 10.21 34.42 -6.69
C ARG A 65 9.98 33.29 -7.67
N ILE A 66 9.01 32.43 -7.36
CA ILE A 66 8.56 31.39 -8.29
C ILE A 66 7.59 32.02 -9.29
N VAL A 67 8.01 32.09 -10.55
CA VAL A 67 7.22 32.57 -11.69
C VAL A 67 7.11 31.49 -12.78
N PRO A 68 6.00 31.45 -13.55
CA PRO A 68 5.87 30.51 -14.66
C PRO A 68 6.97 30.69 -15.72
N GLY A 69 7.61 29.59 -16.15
CA GLY A 69 8.67 29.61 -17.17
C GLY A 69 10.10 29.77 -16.64
N LEU A 70 10.29 29.71 -15.32
CA LEU A 70 11.62 29.58 -14.70
C LEU A 70 12.31 28.30 -15.16
N ALA A 71 13.60 28.40 -15.46
CA ALA A 71 14.42 27.25 -15.88
C ALA A 71 14.67 26.27 -14.73
N ASP A 72 14.76 26.76 -13.49
CA ASP A 72 14.99 25.97 -12.28
C ASP A 72 14.10 26.46 -11.11
N PRO A 73 12.80 26.10 -11.11
CA PRO A 73 11.89 26.51 -10.05
C PRO A 73 12.19 25.82 -8.70
N GLU A 74 12.82 24.64 -8.70
CA GLU A 74 13.20 23.91 -7.49
C GLU A 74 14.37 24.61 -6.78
N GLY A 75 15.41 25.00 -7.53
CA GLY A 75 16.52 25.80 -7.01
C GLY A 75 16.05 27.12 -6.42
N THR A 76 15.17 27.86 -7.12
CA THR A 76 14.58 29.10 -6.59
C THR A 76 13.72 28.87 -5.35
N LEU A 77 12.97 27.77 -5.28
CA LEU A 77 12.21 27.42 -4.06
C LEU A 77 13.16 27.19 -2.88
N LEU A 78 14.28 26.48 -3.09
CA LEU A 78 15.28 26.27 -2.05
C LEU A 78 15.91 27.59 -1.60
N GLU A 79 16.18 28.53 -2.51
CA GLU A 79 16.65 29.87 -2.16
C GLU A 79 15.64 30.65 -1.30
N ILE A 80 14.36 30.60 -1.67
CA ILE A 80 13.27 31.23 -0.89
C ILE A 80 13.17 30.59 0.50
N LEU A 81 13.20 29.26 0.58
CA LEU A 81 13.13 28.52 1.86
C LEU A 81 14.38 28.71 2.72
N ALA A 82 15.54 28.99 2.11
CA ALA A 82 16.77 29.34 2.80
C ALA A 82 16.75 30.78 3.36
N THR A 83 15.77 31.60 2.98
CA THR A 83 15.62 32.96 3.50
C THR A 83 15.06 32.91 4.93
N ASP A 84 15.87 33.26 5.91
CA ASP A 84 15.45 33.35 7.33
C ASP A 84 15.29 34.82 7.75
N ALA A 85 14.34 35.10 8.65
CA ALA A 85 14.17 36.43 9.25
C ALA A 85 15.26 36.74 10.30
N ARG A 86 16.11 35.76 10.62
CA ARG A 86 17.22 35.83 11.55
C ARG A 86 18.55 35.89 10.81
N VAL A 87 19.52 36.55 11.44
CA VAL A 87 20.89 36.61 10.92
C VAL A 87 21.55 35.24 11.11
N LEU A 88 21.79 34.55 9.99
CA LEU A 88 22.51 33.26 9.95
C LEU A 88 24.02 33.43 9.78
N GLU A 89 24.43 34.47 9.05
CA GLU A 89 25.83 34.82 8.80
C GLU A 89 26.02 36.33 9.00
N VAL A 90 27.13 36.73 9.62
CA VAL A 90 27.53 38.14 9.73
C VAL A 90 28.75 38.36 8.86
N ARG A 91 28.68 39.36 7.98
CA ARG A 91 29.79 39.76 7.14
C ARG A 91 30.29 41.14 7.53
N ALA A 92 31.61 41.32 7.49
CA ALA A 92 32.24 42.60 7.74
C ALA A 92 32.92 43.12 6.47
N ARG A 93 33.01 44.44 6.35
CA ARG A 93 33.65 45.12 5.23
C ARG A 93 34.55 46.21 5.78
N SER A 94 35.79 46.27 5.29
CA SER A 94 36.72 47.32 5.70
C SER A 94 36.28 48.67 5.15
N MET A 95 36.41 49.71 5.97
CA MET A 95 36.07 51.10 5.65
C MET A 95 37.25 51.98 6.05
N LEU A 96 37.60 52.93 5.19
CA LEU A 96 38.55 53.99 5.48
C LEU A 96 37.80 55.33 5.57
N GLY A 97 38.01 56.04 6.67
CA GLY A 97 37.45 57.38 6.86
C GLY A 97 38.13 58.42 5.96
N ASN A 98 37.43 59.53 5.74
CA ASN A 98 37.86 60.56 4.80
C ASN A 98 39.17 61.22 5.23
N GLU A 99 39.41 61.41 6.54
CA GLU A 99 40.65 62.02 7.01
C GLU A 99 41.82 61.08 6.74
N TYR A 100 41.66 59.79 7.07
CA TYR A 100 42.68 58.79 6.78
C TYR A 100 43.02 58.72 5.28
N VAL A 101 42.01 58.63 4.41
CA VAL A 101 42.20 58.59 2.95
C VAL A 101 42.89 59.87 2.45
N SER A 102 42.44 61.03 2.91
CA SER A 102 43.02 62.33 2.54
C SER A 102 44.51 62.43 2.90
N TRP A 103 44.91 61.89 4.05
CA TRP A 103 46.32 61.86 4.49
C TRP A 103 47.15 60.78 3.80
N LEU A 104 46.62 59.57 3.65
CA LEU A 104 47.25 58.47 2.93
C LEU A 104 47.61 58.90 1.50
N TRP A 105 46.70 59.61 0.82
CA TRP A 105 46.87 60.02 -0.56
C TRP A 105 47.89 61.17 -0.71
N ARG A 106 47.91 62.10 0.26
CA ARG A 106 48.96 63.13 0.36
C ARG A 106 50.35 62.54 0.60
N PHE A 107 50.43 61.48 1.41
CA PHE A 107 51.67 60.78 1.74
C PHE A 107 52.17 59.92 0.57
N ALA A 108 51.28 59.17 -0.08
CA ALA A 108 51.60 58.21 -1.14
C ALA A 108 51.89 58.83 -2.52
N ARG A 109 51.75 60.16 -2.68
CA ARG A 109 51.93 60.89 -3.97
C ARG A 109 51.15 60.29 -5.15
N LEU A 110 49.98 59.71 -4.88
CA LEU A 110 49.11 59.15 -5.91
C LEU A 110 48.54 60.31 -6.75
N GLY A 111 48.95 60.41 -8.02
CA GLY A 111 48.54 61.49 -8.93
C GLY A 111 47.08 61.34 -9.37
N LEU A 112 46.16 61.88 -8.58
CA LEU A 112 44.72 61.81 -8.85
C LEU A 112 44.23 63.04 -9.61
N GLY A 113 43.45 62.81 -10.66
CA GLY A 113 42.76 63.88 -11.40
C GLY A 113 41.70 64.58 -10.54
N PRO A 114 41.28 65.81 -10.90
CA PRO A 114 40.34 66.62 -10.10
C PRO A 114 38.99 65.95 -9.79
N ASP A 115 38.57 64.96 -10.59
CA ASP A 115 37.20 64.40 -10.60
C ASP A 115 37.00 63.21 -9.64
N TRP A 116 38.04 62.75 -8.94
CA TRP A 116 37.94 61.55 -8.08
C TRP A 116 36.93 61.73 -6.94
N ARG A 117 36.79 62.95 -6.42
CA ARG A 117 35.81 63.27 -5.39
C ARG A 117 34.39 63.14 -5.93
N GLU A 118 34.17 63.48 -7.20
CA GLU A 118 32.86 63.35 -7.83
C GLU A 118 32.46 61.87 -7.93
N GLN A 119 33.41 60.98 -8.29
CA GLN A 119 33.14 59.55 -8.42
C GLN A 119 32.84 58.83 -7.08
N VAL A 120 33.40 59.32 -5.96
CA VAL A 120 33.21 58.71 -4.64
C VAL A 120 32.02 59.33 -3.88
N VAL A 121 31.77 60.62 -4.06
CA VAL A 121 30.81 61.38 -3.25
C VAL A 121 29.45 61.56 -3.93
N GLU A 122 29.40 61.74 -5.27
CA GLU A 122 28.12 62.00 -5.97
C GLU A 122 27.11 60.86 -5.85
N PRO A 123 27.47 59.57 -5.97
CA PRO A 123 26.49 58.48 -5.79
C PRO A 123 25.85 58.47 -4.40
N ALA A 124 26.61 58.86 -3.37
CA ALA A 124 26.11 58.97 -2.00
C ALA A 124 25.18 60.18 -1.86
N ARG A 125 25.52 61.32 -2.46
CA ARG A 125 24.67 62.53 -2.47
C ARG A 125 23.37 62.31 -3.23
N ASP A 126 23.42 61.64 -4.37
CA ASP A 126 22.24 61.30 -5.17
C ASP A 126 21.28 60.42 -4.36
N LEU A 127 21.81 59.38 -3.71
CA LEU A 127 21.02 58.53 -2.83
C LEU A 127 20.43 59.31 -1.65
N LEU A 128 21.23 60.11 -0.93
CA LEU A 128 20.74 60.90 0.20
C LEU A 128 19.68 61.92 -0.24
N THR A 129 19.84 62.52 -1.41
CA THR A 129 18.86 63.44 -2.00
C THR A 129 17.57 62.70 -2.35
N ALA A 130 17.65 61.53 -2.98
CA ALA A 130 16.50 60.68 -3.29
C ALA A 130 15.74 60.22 -2.04
N LEU A 131 16.45 60.05 -0.91
CA LEU A 131 15.85 59.71 0.39
C LEU A 131 15.30 60.93 1.15
N GLY A 132 15.50 62.15 0.67
CA GLY A 132 15.11 63.38 1.37
C GLY A 132 16.02 63.75 2.54
N LEU A 133 17.23 63.18 2.59
CA LEU A 133 18.29 63.43 3.57
C LEU A 133 19.42 64.34 3.04
N GLY A 134 19.29 64.86 1.82
CA GLY A 134 20.22 65.83 1.25
C GLY A 134 20.24 67.14 2.07
N GLY A 135 21.44 67.63 2.38
CA GLY A 135 21.65 68.86 3.15
C GLY A 135 22.88 69.64 2.67
N PRO A 136 23.14 70.84 3.23
CA PRO A 136 24.27 71.69 2.83
C PRO A 136 25.63 71.12 3.24
N THR A 137 25.66 70.11 4.10
CA THR A 137 26.88 69.43 4.58
C THR A 137 26.73 67.93 4.38
N ASP A 138 27.74 67.30 3.79
CA ASP A 138 27.79 65.86 3.62
C ASP A 138 27.92 65.13 4.96
N PRO A 139 27.15 64.06 5.21
CA PRO A 139 27.39 63.17 6.35
C PRO A 139 28.82 62.59 6.31
N ARG A 140 29.44 62.36 7.48
CA ARG A 140 30.79 61.77 7.52
C ARG A 140 30.92 60.46 6.73
N LEU A 141 29.86 59.64 6.74
CA LEU A 141 29.82 58.35 6.05
C LEU A 141 29.77 58.48 4.51
N SER A 142 29.25 59.58 3.96
CA SER A 142 29.21 59.76 2.49
C SER A 142 30.58 60.13 1.90
N LEU A 143 31.56 60.41 2.76
CA LEU A 143 32.95 60.70 2.39
C LEU A 143 33.88 59.51 2.66
N ALA A 144 33.35 58.39 3.16
CA ALA A 144 34.13 57.21 3.47
C ALA A 144 34.35 56.31 2.25
N VAL A 145 35.47 55.59 2.23
CA VAL A 145 35.81 54.64 1.18
C VAL A 145 35.65 53.22 1.70
N PHE A 146 34.81 52.43 1.04
CA PHE A 146 34.51 51.06 1.42
C PHE A 146 35.25 50.06 0.53
N ALA A 147 35.72 48.95 1.11
CA ALA A 147 36.24 47.84 0.34
C ALA A 147 35.14 47.22 -0.55
N LYS A 148 35.50 46.75 -1.75
CA LYS A 148 34.54 46.13 -2.68
C LYS A 148 33.96 44.82 -2.16
N GLN A 149 34.77 44.04 -1.44
CA GLN A 149 34.40 42.72 -0.94
C GLN A 149 34.15 42.76 0.58
N ALA A 150 33.18 41.97 1.03
CA ALA A 150 32.93 41.68 2.44
C ALA A 150 33.42 40.26 2.78
N TYR A 151 33.92 40.05 3.99
CA TYR A 151 34.37 38.76 4.49
C TYR A 151 33.45 38.24 5.59
N ALA A 152 33.27 36.92 5.66
CA ALA A 152 32.48 36.27 6.71
C ALA A 152 33.20 36.39 8.05
N LEU A 153 32.48 36.83 9.09
CA LEU A 153 32.97 36.76 10.46
C LEU A 153 32.82 35.31 10.93
N GLY A 154 33.94 34.62 11.12
CA GLY A 154 33.97 33.26 11.71
C GLY A 154 33.76 33.26 13.23
N THR A 155 33.50 34.42 13.84
CA THR A 155 33.24 34.53 15.27
C THR A 155 31.83 34.04 15.58
N PRO A 156 31.67 33.19 16.60
CA PRO A 156 30.35 32.76 16.98
C PRO A 156 29.61 33.88 17.74
N LEU A 157 28.27 33.87 17.67
CA LEU A 157 27.45 34.98 18.15
C LEU A 157 27.52 35.15 19.68
N LEU A 158 27.31 34.07 20.45
CA LEU A 158 27.24 34.11 21.93
C LEU A 158 28.41 33.47 22.68
N ASP A 159 28.91 32.31 22.22
CA ASP A 159 30.02 31.52 22.80
C ASP A 159 30.67 30.68 21.67
N GLY A 160 31.80 30.01 21.90
CA GLY A 160 32.64 29.21 20.97
C GLY A 160 31.91 28.27 19.99
N PRO A 161 32.64 27.58 19.10
CA PRO A 161 32.01 26.73 18.07
C PRO A 161 31.14 25.63 18.71
N GLY A 162 29.83 25.65 18.44
CA GLY A 162 28.86 24.67 18.97
C GLY A 162 27.69 25.32 19.72
N GLU A 163 27.02 24.52 20.56
CA GLU A 163 25.93 25.01 21.42
C GLU A 163 26.48 26.00 22.46
N PRO A 164 25.93 27.22 22.58
CA PRO A 164 26.49 28.23 23.46
C PRO A 164 26.42 27.80 24.93
N ARG A 165 27.55 27.80 25.63
CA ARG A 165 27.58 27.42 27.04
C ARG A 165 27.09 28.57 27.91
N ALA A 166 26.04 28.31 28.68
CA ALA A 166 25.38 29.31 29.52
C ALA A 166 26.32 29.94 30.56
N ASP A 167 27.21 29.13 31.15
CA ASP A 167 28.19 29.55 32.15
C ASP A 167 29.16 30.61 31.60
N ARG A 168 29.67 30.45 30.38
CA ARG A 168 30.58 31.42 29.76
C ARG A 168 29.86 32.71 29.41
N VAL A 169 28.61 32.62 28.91
CA VAL A 169 27.76 33.78 28.61
C VAL A 169 27.47 34.59 29.87
N GLN A 170 27.07 33.91 30.95
CA GLN A 170 26.85 34.53 32.26
C GLN A 170 28.13 35.18 32.79
N ALA A 171 29.29 34.50 32.68
CA ALA A 171 30.57 35.01 33.18
C ALA A 171 30.97 36.35 32.54
N TYR A 172 30.86 36.50 31.22
CA TYR A 172 31.23 37.76 30.58
C TYR A 172 30.18 38.85 30.76
N LEU A 173 28.88 38.51 30.82
CA LEU A 173 27.84 39.48 31.16
C LEU A 173 28.02 40.00 32.58
N HIS A 174 28.38 39.13 33.52
CA HIS A 174 28.75 39.51 34.88
C HIS A 174 29.98 40.43 34.88
N ALA A 175 31.01 40.10 34.11
CA ALA A 175 32.21 40.94 34.00
C ALA A 175 31.91 42.33 33.40
N LEU A 176 31.08 42.42 32.36
CA LEU A 176 30.68 43.69 31.74
C LEU A 176 29.77 44.52 32.65
N ALA A 177 28.83 43.89 33.36
CA ALA A 177 27.94 44.57 34.31
C ALA A 177 28.69 45.08 35.55
N ALA A 178 29.80 44.42 35.94
CA ALA A 178 30.64 44.81 37.06
C ALA A 178 31.53 46.03 36.79
N VAL A 179 31.71 46.43 35.53
CA VAL A 179 32.48 47.63 35.19
C VAL A 179 31.78 48.86 35.78
N GLY A 180 32.41 49.53 36.76
CA GLY A 180 32.00 50.86 37.25
C GLY A 180 32.03 51.90 36.12
N LEU A 181 31.62 53.16 36.30
CA LEU A 181 31.45 54.15 35.20
C LEU A 181 32.79 54.65 34.57
N ARG A 182 33.76 53.76 34.38
CA ARG A 182 35.07 53.96 33.78
C ARG A 182 35.18 53.17 32.49
N GLY A 183 35.15 53.88 31.37
CA GLY A 183 35.24 53.29 30.02
C GLY A 183 36.61 52.66 29.71
N ASP A 184 37.66 53.03 30.45
CA ASP A 184 39.03 52.51 30.26
C ASP A 184 39.28 51.14 30.92
N ALA A 185 38.32 50.64 31.72
CA ALA A 185 38.41 49.37 32.44
C ALA A 185 37.49 48.27 31.85
N VAL A 186 36.91 48.48 30.66
CA VAL A 186 36.02 47.51 30.03
C VAL A 186 36.81 46.29 29.51
N PRO A 187 36.50 45.05 29.96
CA PRO A 187 37.24 43.85 29.56
C PRO A 187 37.33 43.66 28.05
N VAL A 188 38.55 43.50 27.52
CA VAL A 188 38.79 43.28 26.08
C VAL A 188 38.35 41.88 25.64
N SER A 189 38.63 40.87 26.46
CA SER A 189 38.26 39.46 26.23
C SER A 189 37.53 38.89 27.46
N PRO A 190 36.55 37.98 27.27
CA PRO A 190 35.89 37.27 28.37
C PRO A 190 36.74 36.15 29.02
N GLY A 191 37.95 35.89 28.53
CA GLY A 191 38.86 34.85 29.05
C GLY A 191 39.67 34.19 27.93
N ASP A 192 40.07 32.92 28.12
CA ASP A 192 40.75 32.12 27.11
C ASP A 192 39.77 31.67 26.00
N GLY A 193 40.21 31.73 24.73
CA GLY A 193 39.43 31.33 23.54
C GLY A 193 38.91 32.49 22.69
N PRO A 194 38.16 32.22 21.61
CA PRO A 194 37.65 33.25 20.70
C PRO A 194 36.67 34.18 21.43
N VAL A 195 36.75 35.47 21.13
CA VAL A 195 35.88 36.51 21.71
C VAL A 195 34.55 36.54 20.94
N PRO A 196 33.41 36.21 21.56
CA PRO A 196 32.12 36.19 20.87
C PRO A 196 31.71 37.55 20.34
N LEU A 197 30.94 37.57 19.24
CA LEU A 197 30.46 38.82 18.65
C LEU A 197 29.61 39.62 19.64
N PHE A 198 28.71 38.98 20.39
CA PHE A 198 27.85 39.65 21.37
C PHE A 198 28.66 40.37 22.47
N HIS A 199 29.75 39.76 22.97
CA HIS A 199 30.66 40.42 23.90
C HIS A 199 31.29 41.68 23.29
N ARG A 200 31.77 41.61 22.03
CA ARG A 200 32.36 42.77 21.33
C ARG A 200 31.35 43.90 21.13
N LEU A 201 30.13 43.55 20.75
CA LEU A 201 29.03 44.51 20.56
C LEU A 201 28.67 45.20 21.87
N LEU A 202 28.47 44.45 22.95
CA LEU A 202 28.16 44.99 24.27
C LEU A 202 29.31 45.85 24.81
N ARG A 203 30.56 45.41 24.60
CA ARG A 203 31.75 46.20 24.93
C ARG A 203 31.77 47.52 24.16
N ALA A 204 31.59 47.49 22.85
CA ALA A 204 31.59 48.69 22.02
C ALA A 204 30.46 49.66 22.42
N ALA A 205 29.25 49.13 22.65
CA ALA A 205 28.12 49.91 23.13
C ALA A 205 28.39 50.53 24.51
N LEU A 206 28.97 49.76 25.44
CA LEU A 206 29.33 50.25 26.76
C LEU A 206 30.34 51.40 26.65
N ILE A 207 31.35 51.28 25.79
CA ILE A 207 32.36 52.33 25.61
C ILE A 207 31.76 53.59 24.97
N ALA A 208 30.85 53.43 24.00
CA ALA A 208 30.12 54.54 23.41
C ALA A 208 29.28 55.30 24.45
N GLU A 209 28.56 54.58 25.33
CA GLU A 209 27.78 55.18 26.43
C GLU A 209 28.68 55.89 27.46
N HIS A 210 29.89 55.38 27.73
CA HIS A 210 30.87 56.08 28.58
C HIS A 210 31.40 57.35 27.93
N SER A 211 31.66 57.33 26.62
CA SER A 211 32.07 58.54 25.90
C SER A 211 30.96 59.58 25.94
N ALA A 212 29.72 59.20 25.60
CA ALA A 212 28.57 60.11 25.65
C ALA A 212 28.35 60.70 27.05
N ALA A 213 28.51 59.87 28.09
CA ALA A 213 28.41 60.34 29.47
C ALA A 213 29.54 61.31 29.85
N ALA A 214 30.77 61.07 29.38
CA ALA A 214 31.89 61.99 29.58
C ALA A 214 31.66 63.34 28.89
N ASP A 215 31.06 63.35 27.68
CA ASP A 215 30.70 64.59 26.98
C ASP A 215 29.56 65.35 27.63
N ALA A 216 28.48 64.64 27.99
CA ALA A 216 27.35 65.24 28.69
C ALA A 216 27.81 65.84 30.03
N PHE A 217 28.68 65.14 30.76
CA PHE A 217 29.25 65.65 32.00
C PHE A 217 30.19 66.83 31.75
N ALA A 218 31.01 66.77 30.71
CA ALA A 218 31.89 67.87 30.33
C ALA A 218 31.10 69.14 29.95
N ALA A 219 29.94 69.00 29.30
CA ALA A 219 29.02 70.11 29.04
C ALA A 219 28.40 70.66 30.33
N GLU A 220 27.88 69.81 31.20
CA GLU A 220 27.29 70.17 32.50
C GLU A 220 28.29 70.80 33.48
N ALA A 221 29.57 70.40 33.40
CA ALA A 221 30.66 70.86 34.25
C ALA A 221 31.53 71.95 33.61
N ALA A 222 31.20 72.41 32.39
CA ALA A 222 31.97 73.39 31.62
C ALA A 222 33.46 73.02 31.44
N LEU A 223 33.73 71.76 31.09
CA LEU A 223 35.06 71.20 30.86
C LEU A 223 35.35 70.97 29.36
N PRO A 224 35.69 72.01 28.58
CA PRO A 224 35.92 71.88 27.14
C PRO A 224 37.11 70.99 26.77
N ALA A 225 37.98 70.64 27.72
CA ALA A 225 39.07 69.67 27.52
C ALA A 225 38.59 68.21 27.56
N ALA A 226 37.41 67.95 28.14
CA ALA A 226 36.79 66.62 28.23
C ALA A 226 35.68 66.40 27.17
N THR A 227 35.32 67.44 26.41
CA THR A 227 34.36 67.36 25.29
C THR A 227 35.05 66.88 24.01
N GLU A 228 34.57 65.77 23.43
CA GLU A 228 34.83 65.33 22.05
C GLU A 228 33.85 64.21 21.64
N ILE A 229 33.00 64.44 20.62
CA ILE A 229 32.26 63.39 19.88
C ILE A 229 32.35 63.68 18.38
N PRO A 230 32.62 62.68 17.52
CA PRO A 230 32.97 61.27 17.80
C PRO A 230 34.49 61.05 17.98
N GLU A 231 34.91 59.82 18.34
CA GLU A 231 36.35 59.45 18.43
C GLU A 231 37.10 59.78 17.12
N PRO A 232 38.34 60.30 17.21
CA PRO A 232 39.14 60.73 16.07
C PRO A 232 39.63 59.56 15.22
N GLU A 233 39.63 59.72 13.88
CA GLU A 233 40.18 58.73 12.93
C GLU A 233 41.71 58.60 13.06
N LEU A 234 42.38 59.70 13.41
CA LEU A 234 43.83 59.82 13.48
C LEU A 234 44.27 60.31 14.87
N VAL A 235 45.14 59.55 15.54
CA VAL A 235 45.64 59.85 16.89
C VAL A 235 47.08 60.35 16.83
N ASP A 236 47.33 61.56 17.36
CA ASP A 236 48.64 62.21 17.52
C ASP A 236 49.51 62.28 16.24
N ILE A 237 48.89 62.35 15.06
CA ILE A 237 49.60 62.42 13.78
C ILE A 237 50.37 63.75 13.61
N ARG A 238 49.90 64.84 14.23
CA ARG A 238 50.53 66.16 14.11
C ARG A 238 51.52 66.39 15.24
N PRO A 239 52.76 66.81 14.95
CA PRO A 239 53.70 67.21 15.99
C PRO A 239 53.10 68.34 16.82
N HIS A 240 53.05 68.18 18.15
CA HIS A 240 52.53 69.14 19.14
C HIS A 240 51.00 69.22 19.29
N GLU A 241 50.22 68.37 18.60
CA GLU A 241 48.77 68.23 18.83
C GLU A 241 48.49 66.92 19.56
N VAL A 242 47.74 66.99 20.67
CA VAL A 242 47.34 65.81 21.45
C VAL A 242 45.86 65.57 21.19
N THR A 243 45.53 64.47 20.52
CA THR A 243 44.13 64.15 20.18
C THR A 243 43.39 63.67 21.43
N ARG A 244 42.12 64.07 21.65
CA ARG A 244 41.40 63.77 22.89
C ARG A 244 40.59 62.49 22.76
N VAL A 245 41.31 61.37 22.80
CA VAL A 245 40.73 60.03 22.94
C VAL A 245 40.05 59.86 24.30
N LEU A 246 39.06 58.97 24.41
CA LEU A 246 38.27 58.73 25.62
C LEU A 246 39.12 58.58 26.89
N ARG A 247 40.20 57.78 26.83
CA ARG A 247 41.10 57.57 27.99
C ARG A 247 41.70 58.89 28.50
N ARG A 248 42.05 59.83 27.61
CA ARG A 248 42.58 61.16 27.98
C ARG A 248 41.49 62.07 28.53
N ARG A 249 40.29 62.01 27.94
CA ARG A 249 39.12 62.77 28.40
C ARG A 249 38.69 62.35 29.81
N LEU A 250 38.70 61.05 30.11
CA LEU A 250 38.45 60.51 31.45
C LEU A 250 39.55 60.88 32.47
N ALA A 251 40.76 61.24 32.02
CA ALA A 251 41.86 61.68 32.88
C ALA A 251 41.85 63.18 33.19
N VAL A 252 40.95 63.96 32.59
CA VAL A 252 40.82 65.42 32.86
C VAL A 252 40.38 65.63 34.33
N PRO A 253 41.05 66.48 35.11
CA PRO A 253 40.66 66.76 36.50
C PRO A 253 39.35 67.54 36.58
N VAL A 254 38.50 67.22 37.57
CA VAL A 254 37.26 67.97 37.83
C VAL A 254 37.57 69.16 38.75
N PRO A 255 37.22 70.41 38.37
CA PRO A 255 37.49 71.60 39.19
C PRO A 255 36.90 71.49 40.59
N GLY A 256 37.70 71.78 41.62
CA GLY A 256 37.27 71.67 43.02
C GLY A 256 37.25 70.25 43.60
N SER A 257 37.78 69.26 42.88
CA SER A 257 37.94 67.87 43.31
C SER A 257 39.37 67.38 43.12
N THR A 258 39.76 66.35 43.87
CA THR A 258 41.01 65.59 43.64
C THR A 258 40.85 64.47 42.60
N GLU A 259 39.66 64.32 42.02
CA GLU A 259 39.33 63.26 41.07
C GLU A 259 39.34 63.72 39.61
N THR A 260 39.55 62.77 38.70
CA THR A 260 39.36 62.97 37.25
C THR A 260 37.91 62.75 36.84
N VAL A 261 37.52 63.14 35.62
CA VAL A 261 36.19 62.86 35.06
C VAL A 261 35.84 61.38 35.16
N GLY A 262 36.76 60.47 34.82
CA GLY A 262 36.55 59.02 34.98
C GLY A 262 36.39 58.59 36.44
N GLY A 263 37.20 59.13 37.36
CA GLY A 263 37.06 58.91 38.81
C GLY A 263 35.69 59.37 39.31
N TRP A 264 35.28 60.57 38.92
CA TRP A 264 34.01 61.19 39.26
C TRP A 264 32.82 60.36 38.80
N LEU A 265 32.94 59.79 37.59
CA LEU A 265 31.91 58.92 37.05
C LEU A 265 31.83 57.61 37.83
N THR A 266 32.92 56.99 38.30
CA THR A 266 33.00 55.59 38.82
C THR A 266 31.89 55.08 39.77
N GLY A 267 31.23 55.93 40.59
CA GLY A 267 30.21 55.52 41.59
C GLY A 267 28.91 56.36 41.58
N ALA A 268 27.85 55.87 42.23
CA ALA A 268 26.58 56.59 42.35
C ALA A 268 26.70 57.74 43.37
N ARG A 269 26.76 58.98 42.87
CA ARG A 269 26.79 60.19 43.71
C ARG A 269 25.43 60.89 43.66
N ASP A 270 25.11 61.61 44.72
CA ASP A 270 23.96 62.52 44.76
C ASP A 270 24.33 63.90 44.15
N ASP A 271 25.00 63.91 42.99
CA ASP A 271 25.26 65.13 42.19
C ASP A 271 24.28 65.16 41.00
N PRO A 272 23.36 66.14 40.93
CA PRO A 272 22.41 66.28 39.81
C PRO A 272 23.05 66.32 38.42
N ARG A 273 24.27 66.88 38.29
CA ARG A 273 25.02 66.95 37.02
C ARG A 273 25.47 65.57 36.58
N GLN A 274 26.00 64.78 37.52
CA GLN A 274 26.37 63.38 37.27
C GLN A 274 25.12 62.55 36.93
N VAL A 275 24.01 62.77 37.66
CA VAL A 275 22.75 62.05 37.43
C VAL A 275 22.26 62.23 35.99
N ARG A 276 22.16 63.48 35.52
CA ARG A 276 21.75 63.80 34.14
C ARG A 276 22.74 63.28 33.11
N ALA A 277 24.04 63.51 33.30
CA ALA A 277 25.06 63.12 32.34
C ALA A 277 25.19 61.61 32.13
N THR A 278 24.82 60.80 33.13
CA THR A 278 24.94 59.33 33.06
C THR A 278 23.59 58.63 32.94
N ALA A 279 22.50 59.34 32.62
CA ALA A 279 21.15 58.76 32.55
C ALA A 279 21.09 57.56 31.59
N ASP A 280 21.56 57.73 30.35
CA ASP A 280 21.60 56.67 29.32
C ASP A 280 22.55 55.53 29.72
N LEU A 281 23.74 55.85 30.22
CA LEU A 281 24.72 54.86 30.68
C LEU A 281 24.19 54.00 31.85
N ARG A 282 23.44 54.61 32.79
CA ARG A 282 22.78 53.87 33.87
C ARG A 282 21.65 52.98 33.33
N ALA A 283 20.86 53.47 32.39
CA ALA A 283 19.80 52.67 31.75
C ALA A 283 20.38 51.46 30.99
N PHE A 284 21.46 51.65 30.22
CA PHE A 284 22.16 50.56 29.53
C PHE A 284 22.71 49.51 30.50
N ARG A 285 23.23 49.94 31.65
CA ARG A 285 23.68 49.02 32.71
C ARG A 285 22.56 48.26 33.38
N ALA A 286 21.45 48.93 33.66
CA ALA A 286 20.26 48.26 34.18
C ALA A 286 19.78 47.18 33.20
N ALA A 287 19.84 47.44 31.90
CA ALA A 287 19.53 46.45 30.87
C ALA A 287 20.54 45.28 30.85
N LEU A 288 21.84 45.54 30.96
CA LEU A 288 22.88 44.50 31.09
C LEU A 288 22.66 43.62 32.33
N ALA A 289 22.39 44.24 33.48
CA ALA A 289 22.09 43.53 34.72
C ALA A 289 20.79 42.73 34.62
N GLY A 290 19.74 43.30 34.02
CA GLY A 290 18.49 42.59 33.78
C GLY A 290 18.64 41.40 32.83
N LEU A 291 19.49 41.51 31.81
CA LEU A 291 19.81 40.40 30.91
C LEU A 291 20.56 39.27 31.64
N ARG A 292 21.52 39.62 32.50
CA ARG A 292 22.18 38.67 33.41
C ARG A 292 21.14 37.98 34.30
N ASP A 293 20.30 38.75 34.98
CA ASP A 293 19.30 38.22 35.90
C ASP A 293 18.28 37.32 35.18
N ALA A 294 17.93 37.62 33.93
CA ALA A 294 17.07 36.77 33.10
C ALA A 294 17.71 35.42 32.76
N LEU A 295 19.03 35.39 32.49
CA LEU A 295 19.77 34.14 32.30
C LEU A 295 19.85 33.33 33.60
N ASP A 296 20.08 33.99 34.74
CA ASP A 296 20.07 33.33 36.05
C ASP A 296 18.67 32.79 36.41
N ALA A 297 17.61 33.45 35.94
CA ALA A 297 16.22 33.03 36.08
C ALA A 297 15.77 31.96 35.07
N GLY A 298 16.68 31.44 34.23
CA GLY A 298 16.41 30.30 33.34
C GLY A 298 16.09 30.64 31.88
N LEU A 299 16.37 31.85 31.40
CA LEU A 299 16.36 32.15 29.95
C LEU A 299 17.35 31.23 29.23
N SER A 300 16.90 30.51 28.21
CA SER A 300 17.78 29.60 27.46
C SER A 300 18.79 30.37 26.60
N THR A 301 19.99 29.82 26.41
CA THR A 301 20.99 30.40 25.49
C THR A 301 20.51 30.41 24.04
N ALA A 302 19.62 29.47 23.67
CA ALA A 302 18.97 29.45 22.36
C ALA A 302 18.01 30.63 22.15
N ASP A 303 17.21 30.97 23.17
CA ASP A 303 16.33 32.14 23.12
C ASP A 303 17.14 33.44 23.07
N LEU A 304 18.20 33.54 23.87
CA LEU A 304 19.12 34.67 23.80
C LEU A 304 19.75 34.80 22.41
N HIS A 305 20.22 33.69 21.84
CA HIS A 305 20.86 33.66 20.52
C HIS A 305 19.89 34.20 19.46
N ARG A 306 18.65 33.71 19.50
CA ARG A 306 17.55 34.16 18.66
C ARG A 306 17.27 35.66 18.81
N HIS A 307 17.14 36.18 20.03
CA HIS A 307 16.85 37.60 20.26
C HIS A 307 18.01 38.52 19.81
N VAL A 308 19.26 38.10 20.02
CA VAL A 308 20.44 38.85 19.55
C VAL A 308 20.49 38.85 18.03
N ALA A 309 20.32 37.70 17.37
CA ALA A 309 20.29 37.60 15.92
C ALA A 309 19.16 38.44 15.30
N GLY A 310 17.97 38.42 15.90
CA GLY A 310 16.85 39.26 15.48
C GLY A 310 17.14 40.75 15.62
N THR A 311 17.76 41.17 16.72
CA THR A 311 18.15 42.57 16.97
C THR A 311 19.19 43.07 15.97
N LEU A 312 20.15 42.21 15.59
CA LEU A 312 21.11 42.52 14.52
C LEU A 312 20.40 42.71 13.18
N GLY A 313 19.39 41.89 12.86
CA GLY A 313 18.58 42.07 11.65
C GLY A 313 17.83 43.41 11.62
N LEU A 314 17.26 43.84 12.75
CA LEU A 314 16.59 45.15 12.91
C LEU A 314 17.53 46.35 12.67
N ALA A 315 18.80 46.15 12.99
CA ALA A 315 19.85 47.13 12.78
C ALA A 315 20.63 46.91 11.47
N ALA A 316 20.12 46.10 10.54
CA ALA A 316 20.75 45.81 9.25
C ALA A 316 19.81 46.06 8.06
N HIS A 317 18.85 45.16 7.81
CA HIS A 317 18.04 45.17 6.59
C HIS A 317 16.52 45.09 6.83
N ARG A 318 16.07 44.91 8.09
CA ARG A 318 14.65 44.72 8.45
C ARG A 318 13.85 46.04 8.52
N LEU A 319 13.76 46.75 7.39
CA LEU A 319 12.95 47.96 7.25
C LEU A 319 11.45 47.69 7.54
N ASP A 320 10.98 46.47 7.23
CA ASP A 320 9.62 46.00 7.49
C ASP A 320 9.21 46.15 8.97
N ALA A 321 10.12 45.84 9.90
CA ALA A 321 9.87 45.94 11.33
C ALA A 321 9.78 47.40 11.79
N TRP A 322 10.56 48.30 11.20
CA TRP A 322 10.47 49.74 11.46
C TRP A 322 9.14 50.33 10.99
N ILE A 323 8.64 49.90 9.83
CA ILE A 323 7.33 50.31 9.34
C ILE A 323 6.21 49.73 10.22
N THR A 324 6.30 48.44 10.54
CA THR A 324 5.35 47.75 11.44
C THR A 324 5.31 48.35 12.85
N SER A 325 6.42 48.96 13.31
CA SER A 325 6.48 49.61 14.62
C SER A 325 5.53 50.81 14.76
N LEU A 326 5.19 51.49 13.66
CA LEU A 326 4.21 52.57 13.65
C LEU A 326 2.81 52.01 13.93
N ALA A 327 2.44 50.93 13.25
CA ALA A 327 1.21 50.19 13.51
C ALA A 327 1.18 49.65 14.95
N THR A 328 2.28 49.08 15.44
CA THR A 328 2.40 48.57 16.81
C THR A 328 2.15 49.66 17.85
N ARG A 329 2.77 50.84 17.69
CA ARG A 329 2.57 51.99 18.57
C ARG A 329 1.11 52.46 18.54
N ARG A 330 0.51 52.54 17.35
CA ARG A 330 -0.90 52.94 17.20
C ARG A 330 -1.86 51.95 17.82
N LEU A 331 -1.61 50.66 17.66
CA LEU A 331 -2.37 49.60 18.31
C LEU A 331 -2.32 49.76 19.83
N ALA A 332 -1.13 49.97 20.40
CA ALA A 332 -0.96 50.21 21.84
C ALA A 332 -1.78 51.42 22.34
N GLN A 333 -1.80 52.51 21.58
CA GLN A 333 -2.62 53.70 21.88
C GLN A 333 -4.12 53.39 21.82
N LEU A 334 -4.59 52.67 20.81
CA LEU A 334 -6.00 52.29 20.66
C LEU A 334 -6.46 51.36 21.79
N THR A 335 -5.61 50.44 22.23
CA THR A 335 -5.91 49.50 23.31
C THR A 335 -5.82 50.12 24.71
N ALA A 336 -5.20 51.29 24.86
CA ALA A 336 -5.15 52.01 26.13
C ALA A 336 -6.46 52.76 26.46
N GLY A 337 -7.32 52.97 25.46
CA GLY A 337 -8.65 53.58 25.60
C GLY A 337 -9.79 52.57 25.81
N PRO A 338 -11.06 53.01 25.72
CA PRO A 338 -12.22 52.10 25.70
C PRO A 338 -12.10 51.12 24.53
N PRO A 339 -12.47 49.84 24.71
CA PRO A 339 -12.30 48.83 23.67
C PRO A 339 -13.09 49.21 22.41
N ALA A 340 -12.35 49.46 21.32
CA ALA A 340 -12.94 49.63 20.00
C ALA A 340 -13.52 48.28 19.52
N GLY A 341 -14.63 48.32 18.79
CA GLY A 341 -15.18 47.12 18.16
C GLY A 341 -14.20 46.51 17.15
N VAL A 342 -14.17 45.18 17.07
CA VAL A 342 -13.32 44.44 16.12
C VAL A 342 -14.19 43.92 14.98
N HIS A 343 -13.73 44.11 13.73
CA HIS A 343 -14.32 43.50 12.55
C HIS A 343 -13.45 42.32 12.09
N VAL A 344 -14.11 41.22 11.71
CA VAL A 344 -13.44 40.01 11.21
C VAL A 344 -13.85 39.81 9.76
N GLY A 345 -12.88 39.57 8.89
CA GLY A 345 -13.09 39.31 7.48
C GLY A 345 -11.97 38.42 6.91
N GLY A 346 -12.21 37.87 5.72
CA GLY A 346 -11.20 37.16 4.94
C GLY A 346 -10.50 38.09 3.96
N TYR A 347 -9.24 37.78 3.63
CA TYR A 347 -8.47 38.46 2.59
C TYR A 347 -7.74 37.43 1.72
N GLY A 348 -7.33 37.84 0.53
CA GLY A 348 -6.51 37.05 -0.38
C GLY A 348 -5.90 37.94 -1.45
N TRP A 349 -4.75 37.53 -1.98
CA TRP A 349 -4.07 38.22 -3.07
C TRP A 349 -4.10 37.36 -4.34
N LEU A 350 -4.37 38.02 -5.47
CA LEU A 350 -4.17 37.46 -6.80
C LEU A 350 -3.12 38.34 -7.46
N VAL A 351 -1.94 37.78 -7.67
CA VAL A 351 -0.79 38.47 -8.26
C VAL A 351 -0.54 37.95 -9.68
N ASP A 352 0.13 38.76 -10.50
CA ASP A 352 0.58 38.37 -11.84
C ASP A 352 -0.53 37.82 -12.77
N LEU A 353 -1.75 38.36 -12.63
CA LEU A 353 -2.88 38.00 -13.47
C LEU A 353 -2.55 38.27 -14.95
N LYS A 354 -2.64 37.21 -15.76
CA LYS A 354 -2.55 37.29 -17.22
C LYS A 354 -3.95 37.10 -17.81
N PRO A 355 -4.32 37.87 -18.85
CA PRO A 355 -5.56 37.62 -19.58
C PRO A 355 -5.55 36.19 -20.14
N ALA A 356 -6.57 35.39 -19.81
CA ALA A 356 -6.74 34.07 -20.42
C ALA A 356 -7.11 34.22 -21.90
N THR A 357 -6.65 33.29 -22.75
CA THR A 357 -7.16 33.17 -24.12
C THR A 357 -8.66 32.86 -24.07
N PRO A 358 -9.52 33.58 -24.80
CA PRO A 358 -10.95 33.30 -24.82
C PRO A 358 -11.20 31.83 -25.21
N PRO A 359 -11.98 31.07 -24.42
CA PRO A 359 -12.23 29.67 -24.73
C PRO A 359 -13.02 29.55 -26.05
N GLN A 360 -12.64 28.60 -26.89
CA GLN A 360 -13.44 28.24 -28.05
C GLN A 360 -14.78 27.68 -27.57
N LEU A 361 -15.89 28.17 -28.11
CA LEU A 361 -17.23 27.68 -27.76
C LEU A 361 -17.75 26.70 -28.83
N VAL A 362 -18.30 25.57 -28.39
CA VAL A 362 -18.99 24.58 -29.22
C VAL A 362 -20.47 24.48 -28.86
N ASP A 363 -21.28 24.00 -29.78
CA ASP A 363 -22.69 23.73 -29.52
C ASP A 363 -22.85 22.59 -28.50
N ARG A 364 -23.78 22.77 -27.56
CA ARG A 364 -24.18 21.74 -26.61
C ARG A 364 -24.69 20.50 -27.37
N PRO A 365 -24.18 19.29 -27.07
CA PRO A 365 -24.69 18.04 -27.65
C PRO A 365 -26.21 17.88 -27.45
N ALA A 366 -26.89 17.29 -28.43
CA ALA A 366 -28.36 17.20 -28.45
C ALA A 366 -28.93 16.31 -27.33
N ASP A 367 -28.12 15.39 -26.81
CA ASP A 367 -28.41 14.45 -25.73
C ASP A 367 -28.30 15.06 -24.31
N VAL A 368 -27.66 16.22 -24.16
CA VAL A 368 -27.60 16.95 -22.89
C VAL A 368 -28.88 17.80 -22.74
N PRO A 369 -29.65 17.72 -21.65
CA PRO A 369 -30.86 18.54 -21.44
C PRO A 369 -30.56 20.03 -21.21
N PRO A 370 -31.47 20.96 -21.56
CA PRO A 370 -31.22 22.42 -21.43
C PRO A 370 -31.10 22.87 -19.98
N GLU A 371 -31.69 22.09 -19.08
CA GLU A 371 -31.67 22.28 -17.63
C GLU A 371 -30.29 21.99 -17.03
N VAL A 372 -29.46 21.18 -17.71
CA VAL A 372 -28.15 20.75 -17.22
C VAL A 372 -27.03 21.68 -17.70
N ALA A 373 -27.14 22.23 -18.91
CA ALA A 373 -26.07 23.02 -19.51
C ALA A 373 -26.57 24.04 -20.54
N PRO A 374 -25.89 25.20 -20.68
CA PRO A 374 -26.24 26.24 -21.66
C PRO A 374 -26.02 25.78 -23.11
N PRO A 375 -26.61 26.48 -24.12
CA PRO A 375 -26.56 26.07 -25.53
C PRO A 375 -25.15 26.09 -26.15
N LYS A 376 -24.22 26.84 -25.57
CA LYS A 376 -22.80 26.90 -25.96
C LYS A 376 -21.95 26.47 -24.77
N LEU A 377 -21.02 25.55 -25.01
CA LEU A 377 -20.09 25.05 -24.01
C LEU A 377 -18.65 25.40 -24.39
N PRO A 378 -17.78 25.77 -23.44
CA PRO A 378 -16.36 25.92 -23.70
C PRO A 378 -15.76 24.55 -24.07
N VAL A 379 -14.93 24.54 -25.11
CA VAL A 379 -14.07 23.40 -25.46
C VAL A 379 -13.06 23.24 -24.33
N ALA A 380 -13.02 22.05 -23.75
CA ALA A 380 -12.00 21.68 -22.79
C ALA A 380 -10.62 21.75 -23.48
N PRO A 381 -9.55 22.20 -22.79
CA PRO A 381 -8.18 22.11 -23.31
C PRO A 381 -7.88 20.71 -23.86
N ALA A 382 -7.00 20.59 -24.85
CA ALA A 382 -6.71 19.33 -25.58
C ALA A 382 -6.27 18.15 -24.68
N GLU A 383 -6.01 18.40 -23.39
CA GLU A 383 -5.58 17.42 -22.39
C GLU A 383 -6.50 17.33 -21.17
N ALA A 384 -7.58 18.12 -21.10
CA ALA A 384 -8.54 18.14 -20.00
C ALA A 384 -9.59 17.03 -20.15
N GLY A 385 -9.12 15.78 -20.13
CA GLY A 385 -9.96 14.59 -20.05
C GLY A 385 -10.47 14.29 -18.63
N HIS A 386 -11.40 13.35 -18.53
CA HIS A 386 -11.81 12.71 -17.27
C HIS A 386 -11.50 11.22 -17.32
N VAL A 387 -11.24 10.62 -16.16
CA VAL A 387 -11.14 9.16 -16.02
C VAL A 387 -12.29 8.72 -15.12
N HIS A 388 -13.20 7.94 -15.70
CA HIS A 388 -14.21 7.21 -14.92
C HIS A 388 -13.59 5.91 -14.45
N ALA A 389 -13.48 5.76 -13.14
CA ALA A 389 -12.90 4.58 -12.50
C ALA A 389 -13.98 3.79 -11.74
N PRO A 390 -13.83 2.46 -11.60
CA PRO A 390 -14.84 1.64 -10.93
C PRO A 390 -15.04 1.96 -9.44
N SER A 391 -14.13 2.71 -8.81
CA SER A 391 -14.22 3.16 -7.43
C SER A 391 -13.58 4.53 -7.20
N PRO A 392 -13.93 5.24 -6.10
CA PRO A 392 -13.23 6.47 -5.71
C PRO A 392 -11.73 6.28 -5.51
N ALA A 393 -11.30 5.15 -4.93
CA ALA A 393 -9.88 4.87 -4.72
C ALA A 393 -9.12 4.74 -6.05
N GLN A 394 -9.68 4.01 -7.02
CA GLN A 394 -9.10 3.91 -8.37
C GLN A 394 -9.12 5.24 -9.11
N ALA A 395 -10.12 6.11 -8.89
CA ALA A 395 -10.13 7.46 -9.45
C ALA A 395 -9.00 8.33 -8.88
N VAL A 396 -8.70 8.21 -7.58
CA VAL A 396 -7.54 8.87 -6.96
C VAL A 396 -6.24 8.34 -7.54
N THR A 397 -6.10 7.01 -7.68
CA THR A 397 -4.92 6.41 -8.31
C THR A 397 -4.69 6.95 -9.72
N ALA A 398 -5.74 6.99 -10.56
CA ALA A 398 -5.67 7.55 -11.90
C ALA A 398 -5.31 9.04 -11.89
N ALA A 399 -5.83 9.81 -10.93
CA ALA A 399 -5.52 11.23 -10.78
C ALA A 399 -4.03 11.45 -10.47
N VAL A 400 -3.47 10.67 -9.54
CA VAL A 400 -2.06 10.77 -9.14
C VAL A 400 -1.13 10.39 -10.28
N LEU A 401 -1.37 9.25 -10.96
CA LEU A 401 -0.57 8.81 -12.10
C LEU A 401 -0.59 9.84 -13.23
N ARG A 402 -1.78 10.36 -13.57
CA ARG A 402 -1.93 11.36 -14.62
C ARG A 402 -1.28 12.69 -14.25
N SER A 403 -1.36 13.11 -12.98
CA SER A 403 -0.67 14.32 -12.49
C SER A 403 0.85 14.17 -12.62
N ALA A 404 1.41 13.01 -12.23
CA ALA A 404 2.83 12.74 -12.31
C ALA A 404 3.35 12.78 -13.76
N TRP A 405 2.64 12.14 -14.70
CA TRP A 405 3.01 12.16 -16.13
C TRP A 405 3.08 13.58 -16.71
N ARG A 406 2.12 14.45 -16.35
CA ARG A 406 2.10 15.85 -16.82
C ARG A 406 3.20 16.71 -16.23
N SER A 407 3.49 16.57 -14.93
CA SER A 407 4.55 17.35 -14.28
C SER A 407 5.94 17.09 -14.87
N HIS A 408 6.16 15.90 -15.44
CA HIS A 408 7.42 15.53 -16.08
C HIS A 408 7.42 15.79 -17.60
N GLY A 409 6.57 16.71 -18.07
CA GLY A 409 6.57 17.16 -19.47
C GLY A 409 6.08 16.12 -20.47
N GLY A 410 5.32 15.11 -20.01
CA GLY A 410 4.82 14.04 -20.87
C GLY A 410 5.87 12.98 -21.24
N ASP A 411 6.94 12.84 -20.46
CA ASP A 411 7.91 11.75 -20.61
C ASP A 411 7.20 10.38 -20.54
N ASP A 412 7.54 9.47 -21.45
CA ASP A 412 6.88 8.16 -21.59
C ASP A 412 7.07 7.29 -20.33
N ALA A 413 8.06 7.59 -19.49
CA ALA A 413 8.37 6.84 -18.28
C ALA A 413 7.21 6.77 -17.25
N LEU A 414 6.22 7.67 -17.34
CA LEU A 414 5.03 7.70 -16.48
C LEU A 414 3.72 7.50 -17.26
N ALA A 415 3.80 7.12 -18.54
CA ALA A 415 2.66 6.90 -19.42
C ALA A 415 2.04 5.51 -19.20
N VAL A 416 1.38 5.33 -18.05
CA VAL A 416 0.84 4.02 -17.63
C VAL A 416 -0.33 3.56 -18.51
N GLU A 417 -0.25 2.35 -19.05
CA GLU A 417 -1.32 1.72 -19.83
C GLU A 417 -1.84 0.42 -19.20
N LEU A 418 -3.09 0.44 -18.74
CA LEU A 418 -3.74 -0.71 -18.09
C LEU A 418 -4.79 -1.39 -19.00
N SER A 419 -4.43 -1.67 -20.26
CA SER A 419 -5.33 -2.41 -21.15
C SER A 419 -5.51 -3.87 -20.68
N SER A 420 -6.70 -4.46 -20.91
CA SER A 420 -7.01 -5.81 -20.41
C SER A 420 -6.03 -6.89 -20.91
N ARG A 421 -5.39 -6.68 -22.06
CA ARG A 421 -4.32 -7.56 -22.57
C ARG A 421 -3.07 -7.46 -21.69
N ARG A 422 -2.61 -6.25 -21.39
CA ARG A 422 -1.42 -5.97 -20.58
C ARG A 422 -1.59 -6.44 -19.14
N VAL A 423 -2.74 -6.14 -18.52
CA VAL A 423 -3.06 -6.57 -17.15
C VAL A 423 -3.04 -8.09 -17.01
N ARG A 424 -3.72 -8.83 -17.91
CA ARG A 424 -3.72 -10.30 -17.86
C ARG A 424 -2.34 -10.90 -18.08
N LEU A 425 -1.54 -10.29 -18.94
CA LEU A 425 -0.16 -10.70 -19.18
C LEU A 425 0.69 -10.49 -17.92
N ALA A 426 0.58 -9.33 -17.29
CA ALA A 426 1.25 -9.02 -16.03
C ALA A 426 0.82 -9.97 -14.91
N GLU A 427 -0.48 -10.22 -14.74
CA GLU A 427 -1.01 -11.18 -13.74
C GLU A 427 -0.43 -12.58 -13.95
N GLN A 428 -0.42 -13.10 -15.18
CA GLN A 428 0.18 -14.41 -15.48
C GLN A 428 1.67 -14.49 -15.12
N LEU A 429 2.43 -13.43 -15.41
CA LEU A 429 3.86 -13.37 -15.09
C LEU A 429 4.06 -13.27 -13.56
N LEU A 430 3.32 -12.42 -12.88
CA LEU A 430 3.42 -12.24 -11.42
C LEU A 430 2.95 -13.49 -10.66
N ASP A 431 1.95 -14.22 -11.15
CA ASP A 431 1.55 -15.53 -10.60
C ASP A 431 2.66 -16.56 -10.76
N GLY A 432 3.34 -16.58 -11.91
CA GLY A 432 4.53 -17.41 -12.11
C GLY A 432 5.65 -17.06 -11.12
N VAL A 433 5.86 -15.78 -10.83
CA VAL A 433 6.84 -15.34 -9.83
C VAL A 433 6.43 -15.78 -8.42
N ARG A 434 5.15 -15.64 -8.06
CA ARG A 434 4.61 -16.16 -6.78
C ARG A 434 4.75 -17.68 -6.66
N ALA A 435 4.70 -18.40 -7.77
CA ALA A 435 4.93 -19.85 -7.82
C ALA A 435 6.42 -20.25 -7.73
N GLY A 436 7.34 -19.29 -7.55
CA GLY A 436 8.75 -19.51 -7.32
C GLY A 436 9.65 -19.49 -8.57
N GLN A 437 9.14 -19.07 -9.74
CA GLN A 437 9.95 -18.86 -10.94
C GLN A 437 10.51 -17.43 -10.98
N SER A 438 11.70 -17.22 -11.56
CA SER A 438 12.20 -15.85 -11.75
C SER A 438 11.48 -15.16 -12.92
N LEU A 439 11.29 -13.83 -12.83
CA LEU A 439 10.67 -13.05 -13.92
C LEU A 439 11.47 -13.19 -15.23
N GLY A 440 12.81 -13.20 -15.13
CA GLY A 440 13.71 -13.43 -16.26
C GLY A 440 13.46 -14.77 -16.97
N ALA A 441 13.26 -15.86 -16.22
CA ALA A 441 12.97 -17.16 -16.79
C ALA A 441 11.58 -17.22 -17.48
N LEU A 442 10.56 -16.60 -16.87
CA LEU A 442 9.20 -16.56 -17.46
C LEU A 442 9.17 -15.76 -18.76
N LEU A 443 9.81 -14.59 -18.77
CA LEU A 443 9.96 -13.76 -19.96
C LEU A 443 10.80 -14.46 -21.04
N GLY A 444 11.85 -15.17 -20.61
CA GLY A 444 12.68 -16.01 -21.48
C GLY A 444 11.90 -17.11 -22.17
N TYR A 445 11.10 -17.87 -21.43
CA TYR A 445 10.21 -18.89 -21.99
C TYR A 445 9.25 -18.31 -23.05
N ARG A 446 8.69 -17.12 -22.79
CA ARG A 446 7.83 -16.44 -23.76
C ARG A 446 8.59 -16.02 -25.02
N PHE A 447 9.81 -15.51 -24.87
CA PHE A 447 10.69 -15.19 -26.00
C PHE A 447 11.00 -16.43 -26.84
N GLU A 448 11.40 -17.54 -26.21
CA GLU A 448 11.72 -18.77 -26.94
C GLU A 448 10.50 -19.35 -27.65
N ARG A 449 9.34 -19.36 -26.97
CA ARG A 449 8.08 -19.76 -27.58
C ARG A 449 7.66 -18.83 -28.72
N GLY A 450 7.88 -17.53 -28.58
CA GLY A 450 7.59 -16.54 -29.62
C GLY A 450 8.41 -16.77 -30.89
N LEU A 451 9.65 -17.25 -30.75
CA LEU A 451 10.47 -17.67 -31.90
C LEU A 451 10.04 -19.03 -32.46
N HIS A 452 9.64 -19.98 -31.62
CA HIS A 452 9.20 -21.31 -32.03
C HIS A 452 7.86 -21.30 -32.77
N ASP A 453 6.86 -20.59 -32.22
CA ASP A 453 5.48 -20.54 -32.72
C ASP A 453 5.27 -19.41 -33.75
N HIS A 454 6.34 -18.75 -34.22
CA HIS A 454 6.22 -17.56 -35.09
C HIS A 454 5.53 -17.91 -36.43
N PRO A 455 4.55 -17.10 -36.91
CA PRO A 455 3.76 -17.42 -38.11
C PRO A 455 4.58 -17.47 -39.41
N ALA A 456 5.75 -16.83 -39.44
CA ALA A 456 6.71 -16.90 -40.56
C ALA A 456 7.59 -18.17 -40.56
N GLY A 457 7.38 -19.08 -39.60
CA GLY A 457 8.14 -20.32 -39.42
C GLY A 457 8.92 -20.34 -38.10
N PRO A 458 9.26 -21.54 -37.57
CA PRO A 458 10.04 -21.68 -36.34
C PRO A 458 11.47 -21.18 -36.52
N TRP A 459 11.93 -20.30 -35.62
CA TRP A 459 13.27 -19.68 -35.65
C TRP A 459 14.25 -20.30 -34.64
N ASP A 460 14.01 -21.56 -34.26
CA ASP A 460 14.74 -22.29 -33.20
C ASP A 460 16.26 -22.31 -33.40
N GLN A 461 16.71 -22.30 -34.65
CA GLN A 461 18.13 -22.25 -35.02
C GLN A 461 18.90 -21.05 -34.46
N HIS A 462 18.19 -19.98 -34.06
CA HIS A 462 18.76 -18.78 -33.47
C HIS A 462 18.72 -18.78 -31.93
N LEU A 463 18.01 -19.71 -31.29
CA LEU A 463 17.95 -19.81 -29.82
C LEU A 463 19.32 -19.95 -29.14
N PRO A 464 20.29 -20.75 -29.67
CA PRO A 464 21.61 -20.87 -29.04
C PRO A 464 22.36 -19.53 -28.93
N LEU A 465 22.15 -18.61 -29.88
CA LEU A 465 22.73 -17.28 -29.83
C LEU A 465 22.21 -16.51 -28.62
N PHE A 466 20.89 -16.45 -28.43
CA PHE A 466 20.27 -15.69 -27.35
C PHE A 466 20.51 -16.32 -25.98
N ARG A 467 20.50 -17.67 -25.88
CA ARG A 467 20.86 -18.40 -24.66
C ARG A 467 22.31 -18.14 -24.22
N GLY A 468 23.21 -17.93 -25.18
CA GLY A 468 24.59 -17.55 -24.91
C GLY A 468 24.77 -16.09 -24.48
N LEU A 469 23.94 -15.18 -25.02
CA LEU A 469 24.01 -13.74 -24.71
C LEU A 469 23.35 -13.40 -23.37
N ALA A 470 22.23 -14.04 -23.04
CA ALA A 470 21.48 -13.84 -21.81
C ALA A 470 21.13 -15.20 -21.18
N PRO A 471 22.09 -15.90 -20.55
CA PRO A 471 21.81 -17.15 -19.85
C PRO A 471 21.07 -16.89 -18.52
N VAL A 472 20.24 -17.82 -18.06
CA VAL A 472 19.55 -17.74 -16.77
C VAL A 472 20.58 -17.80 -15.63
N ARG A 473 20.54 -16.81 -14.73
CA ARG A 473 21.46 -16.69 -13.59
C ARG A 473 20.71 -16.79 -12.27
N ALA A 474 21.26 -17.55 -11.33
CA ALA A 474 20.84 -17.57 -9.93
C ALA A 474 21.83 -16.77 -9.08
N HIS A 475 21.31 -16.01 -8.12
CA HIS A 475 22.11 -15.36 -7.10
C HIS A 475 22.35 -16.33 -5.95
N ARG A 476 23.61 -16.76 -5.79
CA ARG A 476 24.03 -17.57 -4.66
C ARG A 476 24.55 -16.65 -3.55
N VAL A 477 23.94 -16.72 -2.39
CA VAL A 477 24.39 -15.98 -1.20
C VAL A 477 25.33 -16.88 -0.42
N ASP A 478 26.63 -16.60 -0.46
CA ASP A 478 27.62 -17.30 0.35
C ASP A 478 27.88 -16.48 1.64
N PRO A 479 27.46 -16.97 2.82
CA PRO A 479 27.73 -16.29 4.09
C PRO A 479 29.23 -16.36 4.41
N ARG A 480 29.80 -15.22 4.85
CA ARG A 480 31.15 -15.14 5.41
C ARG A 480 31.11 -15.23 6.93
N GLU A 481 32.20 -15.71 7.51
CA GLU A 481 32.36 -15.93 8.97
C GLU A 481 32.25 -14.63 9.79
N ASP A 482 32.35 -13.46 9.17
CA ASP A 482 32.20 -12.13 9.75
C ASP A 482 30.73 -11.64 9.82
N GLY A 483 29.76 -12.47 9.44
CA GLY A 483 28.34 -12.13 9.43
C GLY A 483 27.92 -11.29 8.22
N THR A 484 28.83 -11.02 7.28
CA THR A 484 28.51 -10.42 5.98
C THR A 484 28.23 -11.50 4.94
N ALA A 485 27.44 -11.20 3.91
CA ALA A 485 27.14 -12.15 2.85
C ALA A 485 27.66 -11.64 1.50
N THR A 486 28.29 -12.53 0.74
CA THR A 486 28.68 -12.24 -0.65
C THR A 486 27.63 -12.80 -1.59
N VAL A 487 27.00 -11.92 -2.38
CA VAL A 487 26.07 -12.33 -3.43
C VAL A 487 26.87 -12.57 -4.71
N THR A 488 27.02 -13.83 -5.09
CA THR A 488 27.74 -14.23 -6.30
C THR A 488 26.71 -14.65 -7.36
N ALA A 489 26.68 -13.97 -8.51
CA ALA A 489 25.82 -14.36 -9.63
C ALA A 489 26.44 -15.58 -10.35
N THR A 490 25.79 -16.73 -10.28
CA THR A 490 26.21 -17.95 -10.96
C THR A 490 25.24 -18.29 -12.09
N VAL A 491 25.75 -18.74 -13.23
CA VAL A 491 24.90 -19.23 -14.34
C VAL A 491 24.19 -20.48 -13.87
N GLU A 492 22.87 -20.43 -13.78
CA GLU A 492 22.03 -21.54 -13.32
C GLU A 492 21.71 -22.48 -14.49
N SER A 493 21.42 -21.91 -15.66
CA SER A 493 21.12 -22.68 -16.86
C SER A 493 21.48 -21.92 -18.13
N THR A 494 22.15 -22.60 -19.05
CA THR A 494 22.33 -22.16 -20.45
C THR A 494 21.30 -22.79 -21.39
N ALA A 495 20.41 -23.63 -20.85
CA ALA A 495 19.37 -24.31 -21.62
C ALA A 495 18.17 -23.40 -21.92
N GLY A 496 18.07 -22.23 -21.27
CA GLY A 496 17.03 -21.22 -21.48
C GLY A 496 17.60 -19.80 -21.50
N VAL A 497 16.86 -18.89 -22.11
CA VAL A 497 17.14 -17.44 -22.13
C VAL A 497 16.64 -16.77 -20.84
N ASP A 498 17.40 -15.82 -20.29
CA ASP A 498 16.89 -14.81 -19.35
C ASP A 498 16.29 -13.64 -20.13
N GLY A 499 14.96 -13.57 -20.17
CA GLY A 499 14.25 -12.54 -20.93
C GLY A 499 14.44 -11.13 -20.39
N LEU A 500 14.67 -10.96 -19.09
CA LEU A 500 14.85 -9.63 -18.50
C LEU A 500 16.24 -9.08 -18.82
N GLU A 501 17.27 -9.92 -18.71
CA GLU A 501 18.63 -9.55 -19.13
C GLU A 501 18.69 -9.34 -20.66
N LEU A 502 18.00 -10.16 -21.45
CA LEU A 502 17.91 -9.97 -22.89
C LEU A 502 17.26 -8.61 -23.25
N HIS A 503 16.18 -8.23 -22.56
CA HIS A 503 15.55 -6.91 -22.73
C HIS A 503 16.51 -5.78 -22.37
N ARG A 504 17.26 -5.89 -21.26
CA ARG A 504 18.26 -4.90 -20.83
C ARG A 504 19.38 -4.73 -21.88
N LEU A 505 19.89 -5.84 -22.42
CA LEU A 505 20.91 -5.82 -23.48
C LEU A 505 20.37 -5.20 -24.77
N HIS A 506 19.11 -5.45 -25.10
CA HIS A 506 18.46 -4.84 -26.26
C HIS A 506 18.34 -3.32 -26.11
N ARG A 507 17.84 -2.83 -24.96
CA ARG A 507 17.68 -1.40 -24.69
C ARG A 507 19.01 -0.65 -24.69
N ALA A 508 20.10 -1.31 -24.29
CA ALA A 508 21.45 -0.76 -24.31
C ALA A 508 22.13 -0.78 -25.70
N GLY A 509 21.47 -1.31 -26.75
CA GLY A 509 22.04 -1.46 -28.09
C GLY A 509 23.10 -2.56 -28.21
N ALA A 510 23.29 -3.38 -27.17
CA ALA A 510 24.33 -4.40 -27.13
C ALA A 510 24.06 -5.59 -28.08
N LEU A 511 22.83 -5.71 -28.58
CA LEU A 511 22.42 -6.75 -29.53
C LEU A 511 22.53 -6.30 -30.99
N ASP A 512 22.70 -5.01 -31.27
CA ASP A 512 22.52 -4.44 -32.62
C ASP A 512 23.44 -5.07 -33.66
N ALA A 513 24.72 -5.25 -33.32
CA ALA A 513 25.69 -5.89 -34.20
C ALA A 513 25.35 -7.35 -34.50
N ARG A 514 24.76 -8.07 -33.52
CA ARG A 514 24.33 -9.46 -33.67
C ARG A 514 23.05 -9.56 -34.49
N LEU A 515 22.10 -8.66 -34.28
CA LEU A 515 20.85 -8.57 -35.05
C LEU A 515 21.12 -8.17 -36.50
N ALA A 516 22.07 -7.27 -36.75
CA ALA A 516 22.49 -6.88 -38.09
C ALA A 516 23.05 -8.07 -38.90
N ALA A 517 23.74 -9.00 -38.24
CA ALA A 517 24.30 -10.20 -38.86
C ALA A 517 23.26 -11.29 -39.22
N LEU A 518 22.01 -11.19 -38.73
CA LEU A 518 20.95 -12.13 -39.07
C LEU A 518 20.40 -11.88 -40.49
N PRO A 519 19.90 -12.93 -41.18
CA PRO A 519 19.12 -12.77 -42.41
C PRO A 519 17.94 -11.80 -42.22
N ALA A 520 17.56 -11.06 -43.26
CA ALA A 520 16.54 -10.00 -43.15
C ALA A 520 15.19 -10.49 -42.59
N THR A 521 14.75 -11.69 -42.97
CA THR A 521 13.52 -12.32 -42.47
C THR A 521 13.63 -12.73 -41.00
N ALA A 522 14.75 -13.33 -40.60
CA ALA A 522 15.02 -13.69 -39.21
C ALA A 522 15.16 -12.45 -38.31
N ARG A 523 15.82 -11.40 -38.81
CA ARG A 523 15.96 -10.12 -38.10
C ARG A 523 14.61 -9.46 -37.84
N ALA A 524 13.71 -9.48 -38.82
CA ALA A 524 12.36 -8.96 -38.67
C ALA A 524 11.56 -9.75 -37.61
N ALA A 525 11.59 -11.09 -37.67
CA ALA A 525 10.90 -11.94 -36.70
C ALA A 525 11.46 -11.77 -35.27
N VAL A 526 12.79 -11.80 -35.10
CA VAL A 526 13.44 -11.56 -33.80
C VAL A 526 13.11 -10.16 -33.29
N GLY A 527 13.13 -9.14 -34.15
CA GLY A 527 12.77 -7.78 -33.77
C GLY A 527 11.33 -7.68 -33.24
N GLN A 528 10.40 -8.40 -33.86
CA GLN A 528 9.01 -8.46 -33.40
C GLN A 528 8.90 -9.14 -32.02
N VAL A 529 9.57 -10.28 -31.81
CA VAL A 529 9.55 -10.99 -30.53
C VAL A 529 10.26 -10.19 -29.42
N LEU A 530 11.33 -9.43 -29.75
CA LEU A 530 11.98 -8.50 -28.81
C LEU A 530 11.06 -7.33 -28.44
N ALA A 531 10.25 -6.83 -29.38
CA ALA A 531 9.22 -5.83 -29.10
C ALA A 531 8.12 -6.40 -28.18
N ASP A 532 7.65 -7.63 -28.44
CA ASP A 532 6.68 -8.32 -27.57
C ASP A 532 7.25 -8.56 -26.15
N LEU A 533 8.55 -8.84 -26.03
CA LEU A 533 9.27 -8.98 -24.76
C LEU A 533 9.36 -7.64 -24.00
N ALA A 534 9.64 -6.55 -24.71
CA ALA A 534 9.63 -5.20 -24.15
C ALA A 534 8.23 -4.83 -23.65
N GLU A 535 7.20 -5.06 -24.45
CA GLU A 535 5.79 -4.87 -24.10
C GLU A 535 5.38 -5.66 -22.85
N ALA A 536 5.83 -6.90 -22.72
CA ALA A 536 5.55 -7.73 -21.54
C ALA A 536 6.21 -7.19 -20.26
N THR A 537 7.44 -6.67 -20.39
CA THR A 537 8.19 -6.08 -19.29
C THR A 537 7.54 -4.77 -18.84
N ASP A 538 7.17 -3.93 -19.81
CA ASP A 538 6.49 -2.65 -19.59
C ASP A 538 5.11 -2.85 -18.96
N ALA A 539 4.35 -3.86 -19.40
CA ALA A 539 3.06 -4.21 -18.80
C ALA A 539 3.17 -4.59 -17.31
N VAL A 540 4.23 -5.31 -16.92
CA VAL A 540 4.50 -5.63 -15.51
C VAL A 540 4.87 -4.37 -14.73
N ALA A 541 5.73 -3.51 -15.31
CA ALA A 541 6.14 -2.25 -14.69
C ALA A 541 4.95 -1.31 -14.44
N ASP A 542 4.10 -1.10 -15.45
CA ASP A 542 2.88 -0.29 -15.37
C ASP A 542 1.92 -0.79 -14.29
N THR A 543 1.71 -2.10 -14.25
CA THR A 543 0.74 -2.68 -13.32
C THR A 543 1.25 -2.62 -11.88
N LEU A 544 2.55 -2.80 -11.64
CA LEU A 544 3.17 -2.64 -10.32
C LEU A 544 3.26 -1.18 -9.89
N LEU A 545 3.54 -0.24 -10.81
CA LEU A 545 3.49 1.19 -10.54
C LEU A 545 2.07 1.63 -10.17
N ALA A 546 1.08 1.18 -10.93
CA ALA A 546 -0.33 1.43 -10.64
C ALA A 546 -0.75 0.83 -9.28
N GLU A 547 -0.30 -0.38 -8.96
CA GLU A 547 -0.56 -1.03 -7.67
C GLU A 547 0.09 -0.25 -6.51
N SER A 548 1.34 0.16 -6.66
CA SER A 548 2.05 0.99 -5.67
C SER A 548 1.27 2.27 -5.34
N VAL A 549 0.87 3.02 -6.37
CA VAL A 549 0.10 4.26 -6.21
C VAL A 549 -1.30 3.97 -5.64
N HIS A 550 -1.92 2.85 -6.01
CA HIS A 550 -3.20 2.44 -5.47
C HIS A 550 -3.14 2.14 -3.97
N GLN A 551 -2.15 1.37 -3.54
CA GLN A 551 -1.96 1.05 -2.12
C GLN A 551 -1.58 2.29 -1.31
N LEU A 552 -0.79 3.20 -1.88
CA LEU A 552 -0.51 4.50 -1.28
C LEU A 552 -1.79 5.32 -1.08
N ALA A 553 -2.68 5.36 -2.08
CA ALA A 553 -3.98 6.03 -1.97
C ALA A 553 -4.91 5.39 -0.93
N LEU A 554 -4.79 4.09 -0.70
CA LEU A 554 -5.51 3.36 0.36
C LEU A 554 -4.84 3.48 1.75
N GLY A 555 -3.61 4.01 1.82
CA GLY A 555 -2.84 4.14 3.07
C GLY A 555 -2.08 2.88 3.50
N ASP A 556 -1.98 1.86 2.64
CA ASP A 556 -1.20 0.64 2.89
C ASP A 556 0.24 0.80 2.39
N LEU A 557 1.08 1.43 3.21
CA LEU A 557 2.48 1.69 2.89
C LEU A 557 3.31 0.42 2.69
N ASN A 558 2.96 -0.68 3.38
CA ASN A 558 3.70 -1.94 3.27
C ASN A 558 3.48 -2.60 1.91
N ARG A 559 2.23 -2.62 1.43
CA ARG A 559 1.93 -3.16 0.09
C ARG A 559 2.41 -2.24 -1.02
N ALA A 560 2.35 -0.92 -0.80
CA ALA A 560 2.95 0.04 -1.74
C ALA A 560 4.46 -0.21 -1.89
N ALA A 561 5.18 -0.37 -0.77
CA ALA A 561 6.61 -0.71 -0.79
C ALA A 561 6.88 -2.07 -1.46
N ALA A 562 6.09 -3.10 -1.14
CA ALA A 562 6.25 -4.42 -1.77
C ALA A 562 6.06 -4.39 -3.30
N ALA A 563 5.13 -3.57 -3.80
CA ALA A 563 4.93 -3.38 -5.24
C ALA A 563 6.14 -2.66 -5.89
N VAL A 564 6.71 -1.64 -5.22
CA VAL A 564 7.92 -0.94 -5.67
C VAL A 564 9.14 -1.85 -5.66
N ASP A 565 9.32 -2.63 -4.58
CA ASP A 565 10.41 -3.59 -4.46
C ASP A 565 10.34 -4.63 -5.60
N ALA A 566 9.15 -5.17 -5.86
CA ALA A 566 8.92 -6.08 -6.98
C ALA A 566 9.22 -5.41 -8.34
N ALA A 567 8.84 -4.14 -8.53
CA ALA A 567 9.13 -3.40 -9.76
C ALA A 567 10.63 -3.13 -9.95
N SER A 568 11.36 -2.94 -8.84
CA SER A 568 12.82 -2.74 -8.83
C SER A 568 13.63 -4.03 -9.07
N GLY A 569 12.96 -5.18 -9.13
CA GLY A 569 13.61 -6.49 -9.25
C GLY A 569 14.19 -7.03 -7.94
N ALA A 570 13.78 -6.49 -6.79
CA ALA A 570 14.13 -7.07 -5.50
C ALA A 570 13.52 -8.48 -5.36
N ALA A 571 14.22 -9.38 -4.67
CA ALA A 571 13.79 -10.76 -4.45
C ALA A 571 12.67 -10.85 -3.39
N THR A 572 11.53 -10.22 -3.66
CA THR A 572 10.31 -10.26 -2.85
C THR A 572 9.16 -10.87 -3.65
N ASN A 573 8.24 -11.55 -2.96
CA ASN A 573 7.04 -12.07 -3.61
C ASN A 573 6.13 -10.90 -4.01
N PRO A 574 5.81 -10.73 -5.30
CA PRO A 574 5.01 -9.59 -5.75
C PRO A 574 3.59 -9.66 -5.18
N PRO A 575 3.01 -8.52 -4.74
CA PRO A 575 1.67 -8.49 -4.17
C PRO A 575 0.60 -8.88 -5.20
N GLU A 576 -0.53 -9.38 -4.71
CA GLU A 576 -1.73 -9.48 -5.55
C GLU A 576 -2.19 -8.07 -5.97
N LEU A 577 -2.54 -7.93 -7.24
CA LEU A 577 -2.97 -6.67 -7.81
C LEU A 577 -4.40 -6.36 -7.35
N HIS A 578 -4.56 -5.25 -6.63
CA HIS A 578 -5.84 -4.73 -6.19
C HIS A 578 -6.33 -3.60 -7.09
N VAL A 579 -5.42 -2.85 -7.71
CA VAL A 579 -5.74 -1.75 -8.63
C VAL A 579 -6.63 -2.22 -9.79
N THR A 580 -6.54 -3.49 -10.18
CA THR A 580 -7.33 -4.12 -11.27
C THR A 580 -8.62 -4.77 -10.77
N ARG A 581 -8.77 -4.98 -9.45
CA ARG A 581 -9.99 -5.56 -8.86
C ARG A 581 -11.07 -4.50 -8.81
N THR A 582 -12.15 -4.74 -9.56
CA THR A 582 -13.36 -3.93 -9.41
C THR A 582 -14.00 -4.29 -8.07
N PRO A 583 -14.15 -3.35 -7.12
CA PRO A 583 -14.83 -3.64 -5.88
C PRO A 583 -16.30 -3.96 -6.19
N VAL A 584 -16.66 -5.23 -6.01
CA VAL A 584 -18.03 -5.69 -6.19
C VAL A 584 -18.76 -5.50 -4.87
N THR A 585 -19.60 -4.47 -4.79
CA THR A 585 -20.62 -4.41 -3.73
C THR A 585 -21.80 -5.26 -4.18
N GLY A 586 -22.30 -6.12 -3.29
CA GLY A 586 -23.31 -7.09 -3.66
C GLY A 586 -23.74 -7.94 -2.50
N ALA A 587 -24.77 -8.73 -2.73
CA ALA A 587 -25.25 -9.71 -1.77
C ALA A 587 -24.55 -11.04 -2.02
N THR A 588 -24.06 -11.64 -0.95
CA THR A 588 -23.42 -12.94 -0.96
C THR A 588 -24.48 -14.02 -1.03
N VAL A 589 -24.39 -14.91 -2.02
CA VAL A 589 -25.31 -16.04 -2.19
C VAL A 589 -24.51 -17.33 -2.11
N THR A 590 -24.93 -18.23 -1.24
CA THR A 590 -24.34 -19.58 -1.16
C THR A 590 -25.28 -20.56 -1.84
N HIS A 591 -24.75 -21.37 -2.76
CA HIS A 591 -25.46 -22.46 -3.41
C HIS A 591 -24.93 -23.80 -2.90
N ARG A 592 -25.84 -24.72 -2.56
CA ARG A 592 -25.53 -26.12 -2.27
C ARG A 592 -26.38 -27.04 -3.12
N VAL A 593 -25.72 -28.00 -3.74
CA VAL A 593 -26.38 -29.02 -4.57
C VAL A 593 -26.34 -30.35 -3.85
N LEU A 594 -27.50 -30.93 -3.57
CA LEU A 594 -27.67 -32.10 -2.72
C LEU A 594 -28.36 -33.23 -3.51
N LEU A 595 -27.89 -34.45 -3.34
CA LEU A 595 -28.59 -35.67 -3.77
C LEU A 595 -28.91 -36.49 -2.52
N VAL A 596 -30.19 -36.57 -2.16
CA VAL A 596 -30.63 -37.01 -0.82
C VAL A 596 -31.89 -37.84 -0.83
N VAL A 597 -32.06 -38.66 0.22
CA VAL A 597 -33.21 -39.55 0.43
C VAL A 597 -33.60 -39.63 1.90
N ASN A 598 -34.88 -39.87 2.16
CA ASN A 598 -35.33 -40.45 3.43
C ASN A 598 -35.52 -41.96 3.22
N VAL A 599 -34.75 -42.78 3.93
CA VAL A 599 -34.90 -44.25 3.85
C VAL A 599 -36.11 -44.67 4.69
N ASP A 600 -37.30 -44.55 4.11
CA ASP A 600 -38.59 -44.94 4.69
C ASP A 600 -39.45 -45.74 3.69
N ASP A 601 -40.65 -46.15 4.10
CA ASP A 601 -41.55 -46.96 3.28
C ASP A 601 -41.92 -46.30 1.93
N ARG A 602 -41.86 -44.96 1.82
CA ARG A 602 -42.12 -44.26 0.56
C ARG A 602 -41.00 -44.52 -0.42
N PHE A 603 -39.76 -44.41 0.05
CA PHE A 603 -38.57 -44.66 -0.76
C PHE A 603 -38.38 -46.14 -1.07
N ALA A 604 -38.68 -47.03 -0.12
CA ALA A 604 -38.59 -48.47 -0.30
C ALA A 604 -39.48 -49.00 -1.46
N ARG A 605 -40.65 -48.39 -1.68
CA ARG A 605 -41.56 -48.73 -2.80
C ARG A 605 -41.01 -48.37 -4.19
N LEU A 606 -39.98 -47.54 -4.27
CA LEU A 606 -39.35 -47.14 -5.53
C LEU A 606 -38.28 -48.13 -5.99
N ARG A 607 -37.85 -49.03 -5.10
CA ARG A 607 -36.95 -50.12 -5.43
C ARG A 607 -37.72 -51.16 -6.25
N GLN A 608 -37.55 -51.16 -7.57
CA GLN A 608 -38.07 -52.20 -8.46
C GLN A 608 -37.03 -53.29 -8.67
N ASP A 609 -37.38 -54.55 -8.35
CA ASP A 609 -36.74 -55.80 -8.78
C ASP A 609 -35.21 -55.95 -8.58
N TRP A 610 -34.57 -55.03 -7.85
CA TRP A 610 -33.21 -55.19 -7.34
C TRP A 610 -33.24 -56.04 -6.06
N PRO A 611 -32.56 -57.19 -6.02
CA PRO A 611 -32.38 -57.96 -4.78
C PRO A 611 -31.89 -57.05 -3.66
N ALA A 612 -32.53 -57.08 -2.50
CA ALA A 612 -32.04 -56.36 -1.33
C ALA A 612 -30.61 -56.80 -1.03
N ALA A 613 -29.73 -55.86 -0.63
CA ALA A 613 -28.34 -56.16 -0.25
C ALA A 613 -28.18 -57.12 0.95
N ARG A 614 -29.29 -57.68 1.48
CA ARG A 614 -29.36 -58.61 2.60
C ARG A 614 -29.81 -60.03 2.20
N GLY A 615 -29.86 -60.35 0.90
CA GLY A 615 -30.08 -61.72 0.38
C GLY A 615 -28.85 -62.62 0.52
N HIS A 616 -28.73 -63.69 -0.27
CA HIS A 616 -27.57 -64.62 -0.30
C HIS A 616 -26.27 -63.99 -0.91
N HIS A 617 -25.99 -62.72 -0.60
CA HIS A 617 -24.80 -61.89 -0.88
C HIS A 617 -24.86 -60.89 -2.05
N PRO A 618 -25.34 -59.68 -1.74
CA PRO A 618 -24.72 -58.42 -2.16
C PRO A 618 -24.01 -57.69 -1.01
N ARG A 619 -23.13 -56.73 -1.28
CA ARG A 619 -22.29 -56.05 -0.27
C ARG A 619 -23.12 -55.56 0.91
N ILE A 620 -22.66 -55.90 2.12
CA ILE A 620 -23.23 -55.47 3.41
C ILE A 620 -22.95 -53.97 3.63
N ALA A 621 -23.39 -53.15 2.68
CA ALA A 621 -23.23 -51.71 2.66
C ALA A 621 -24.60 -51.04 2.87
N GLY A 622 -24.56 -49.90 3.55
CA GLY A 622 -25.71 -49.24 4.17
C GLY A 622 -26.89 -49.10 3.23
N ALA A 623 -28.07 -49.50 3.73
CA ALA A 623 -29.31 -49.58 2.96
C ALA A 623 -29.65 -48.31 2.16
N ALA A 624 -29.19 -47.13 2.60
CA ALA A 624 -29.40 -45.87 1.91
C ALA A 624 -28.62 -45.75 0.59
N ALA A 625 -27.35 -46.16 0.58
CA ALA A 625 -26.50 -46.05 -0.61
C ALA A 625 -26.95 -47.04 -1.69
N ASP A 626 -27.26 -48.28 -1.30
CA ASP A 626 -27.81 -49.28 -2.20
C ASP A 626 -29.19 -48.88 -2.73
N ALA A 627 -30.09 -48.41 -1.86
CA ALA A 627 -31.43 -48.02 -2.30
C ALA A 627 -31.40 -46.78 -3.21
N LEU A 628 -30.53 -45.79 -2.98
CA LEU A 628 -30.35 -44.67 -3.90
C LEU A 628 -29.74 -45.12 -5.24
N THR A 629 -28.77 -46.03 -5.21
CA THR A 629 -28.17 -46.60 -6.43
C THR A 629 -29.21 -47.37 -7.25
N ALA A 630 -30.04 -48.20 -6.60
CA ALA A 630 -31.08 -48.98 -7.26
C ALA A 630 -32.14 -48.12 -7.95
N VAL A 631 -32.42 -46.92 -7.43
CA VAL A 631 -33.37 -45.97 -8.04
C VAL A 631 -32.75 -45.20 -9.20
N LEU A 632 -31.44 -44.94 -9.17
CA LEU A 632 -30.72 -44.20 -10.23
C LEU A 632 -30.26 -45.10 -11.40
N LEU A 633 -30.39 -46.41 -11.26
CA LEU A 633 -30.08 -47.40 -12.30
C LEU A 633 -31.36 -48.03 -12.86
N PRO A 634 -31.35 -48.50 -14.13
CA PRO A 634 -32.48 -49.24 -14.68
C PRO A 634 -32.71 -50.56 -13.92
N PRO A 635 -33.94 -51.10 -13.91
CA PRO A 635 -34.22 -52.42 -13.35
C PRO A 635 -33.32 -53.51 -13.96
N SER A 636 -32.83 -54.42 -13.14
CA SER A 636 -31.86 -55.46 -13.54
C SER A 636 -32.38 -56.37 -14.67
N TRP A 637 -33.68 -56.70 -14.68
CA TRP A 637 -34.31 -57.53 -15.72
C TRP A 637 -34.37 -56.86 -17.10
N ARG A 638 -34.14 -55.54 -17.20
CA ARG A 638 -34.05 -54.81 -18.48
C ARG A 638 -32.65 -54.81 -19.07
N VAL A 639 -31.64 -55.24 -18.32
CA VAL A 639 -30.23 -55.19 -18.73
C VAL A 639 -29.80 -56.55 -19.29
N PHE A 640 -29.32 -56.57 -20.53
CA PHE A 640 -28.99 -57.78 -21.28
C PHE A 640 -27.59 -57.74 -21.88
N TRP A 641 -26.98 -58.92 -22.01
CA TRP A 641 -25.82 -59.18 -22.87
C TRP A 641 -26.06 -60.42 -23.72
N ARG A 642 -25.17 -60.67 -24.68
CA ARG A 642 -25.19 -61.89 -25.50
C ARG A 642 -23.95 -62.72 -25.20
N LEU A 643 -24.09 -64.04 -25.25
CA LEU A 643 -23.00 -64.98 -25.05
C LEU A 643 -23.08 -66.16 -26.02
N ARG A 644 -21.94 -66.77 -26.33
CA ARG A 644 -21.81 -68.00 -27.11
C ARG A 644 -20.54 -68.75 -26.74
N TRP A 645 -20.47 -70.03 -27.09
CA TRP A 645 -19.27 -70.85 -26.89
C TRP A 645 -18.65 -71.24 -28.23
N HIS A 646 -17.33 -71.26 -28.27
CA HIS A 646 -16.54 -71.77 -29.39
C HIS A 646 -15.89 -73.10 -29.03
N ALA A 647 -15.97 -74.05 -29.95
CA ALA A 647 -15.26 -75.30 -29.83
C ALA A 647 -13.74 -75.09 -29.95
N PRO A 648 -12.92 -76.04 -29.48
CA PRO A 648 -11.46 -75.97 -29.61
C PRO A 648 -10.95 -75.85 -31.06
N ASP A 649 -11.79 -76.19 -32.05
CA ASP A 649 -11.48 -76.07 -33.48
C ASP A 649 -11.46 -74.61 -33.98
N GLY A 650 -11.94 -73.65 -33.19
CA GLY A 650 -12.00 -72.22 -33.52
C GLY A 650 -13.00 -71.84 -34.62
N VAL A 651 -13.79 -72.80 -35.15
CA VAL A 651 -14.74 -72.59 -36.26
C VAL A 651 -16.18 -72.87 -35.83
N THR A 652 -16.39 -73.87 -34.98
CA THR A 652 -17.72 -74.25 -34.49
C THR A 652 -18.11 -73.35 -33.32
N ALA A 653 -19.21 -72.61 -33.46
CA ALA A 653 -19.75 -71.75 -32.41
C ALA A 653 -21.25 -71.98 -32.20
N THR A 654 -21.71 -71.89 -30.95
CA THR A 654 -23.15 -71.88 -30.67
C THR A 654 -23.81 -70.59 -31.19
N PRO A 655 -25.12 -70.58 -31.45
CA PRO A 655 -25.86 -69.33 -31.67
C PRO A 655 -25.70 -68.38 -30.49
N TRP A 656 -25.78 -67.06 -30.76
CA TRP A 656 -25.83 -66.06 -29.70
C TRP A 656 -27.07 -66.26 -28.83
N GLN A 657 -26.86 -66.36 -27.52
CA GLN A 657 -27.92 -66.47 -26.54
C GLN A 657 -27.96 -65.19 -25.68
N PRO A 658 -29.12 -64.55 -25.51
CA PRO A 658 -29.26 -63.43 -24.60
C PRO A 658 -29.34 -63.92 -23.15
N ALA A 659 -28.70 -63.20 -22.23
CA ALA A 659 -28.85 -63.36 -20.79
C ALA A 659 -29.05 -62.00 -20.12
N SER A 660 -29.69 -61.99 -18.96
CA SER A 660 -30.13 -60.78 -18.26
C SER A 660 -29.50 -60.65 -16.86
N LEU A 661 -29.34 -59.42 -16.40
CA LEU A 661 -28.62 -59.11 -15.16
C LEU A 661 -29.34 -59.58 -13.90
N ASP A 662 -30.68 -59.69 -13.91
CA ASP A 662 -31.47 -60.23 -12.80
C ASP A 662 -31.05 -61.66 -12.41
N ARG A 663 -30.50 -62.44 -13.35
CA ARG A 663 -29.95 -63.77 -13.06
C ARG A 663 -28.79 -63.76 -12.06
N MET A 664 -28.04 -62.66 -12.00
CA MET A 664 -26.90 -62.53 -11.09
C MET A 664 -27.31 -62.31 -9.63
N GLN A 665 -28.60 -61.99 -9.38
CA GLN A 665 -29.16 -61.73 -8.05
C GLN A 665 -28.31 -60.78 -7.18
N SER A 666 -27.59 -59.84 -7.81
CA SER A 666 -26.70 -58.88 -7.15
C SER A 666 -27.44 -57.58 -6.84
N ALA A 667 -27.08 -56.91 -5.75
CA ALA A 667 -27.62 -55.58 -5.45
C ALA A 667 -26.93 -54.53 -6.31
N ALA A 668 -27.60 -53.39 -6.47
CA ALA A 668 -27.14 -52.31 -7.33
C ALA A 668 -25.79 -51.74 -6.87
N ILE A 669 -25.56 -51.69 -5.55
CA ILE A 669 -24.32 -51.18 -4.96
C ILE A 669 -23.07 -52.00 -5.32
N ASP A 670 -23.20 -53.28 -5.61
CA ASP A 670 -22.05 -54.14 -5.94
C ASP A 670 -21.42 -53.75 -7.27
N LEU A 671 -22.27 -53.36 -8.21
CA LEU A 671 -21.88 -52.98 -9.56
C LEU A 671 -21.13 -51.64 -9.56
N LEU A 672 -21.44 -50.74 -8.62
CA LEU A 672 -20.65 -49.52 -8.41
C LEU A 672 -19.27 -49.81 -7.84
N ALA A 673 -19.19 -50.78 -6.93
CA ALA A 673 -18.00 -50.99 -6.12
C ALA A 673 -17.02 -52.02 -6.75
N ALA A 674 -17.44 -52.75 -7.79
CA ALA A 674 -16.60 -53.57 -8.67
C ALA A 674 -17.16 -53.59 -10.10
N PRO A 675 -17.02 -52.50 -10.88
CA PRO A 675 -17.51 -52.48 -12.25
C PRO A 675 -16.70 -53.42 -13.15
N PRO A 676 -17.34 -54.01 -14.17
CA PRO A 676 -16.66 -54.84 -15.17
C PRO A 676 -15.64 -54.07 -16.01
N HIS A 677 -14.67 -54.81 -16.56
CA HIS A 677 -13.74 -54.30 -17.56
C HIS A 677 -14.10 -54.87 -18.93
N PRO A 678 -14.33 -54.03 -19.96
CA PRO A 678 -14.56 -54.54 -21.31
C PRO A 678 -13.24 -55.09 -21.86
N GLY A 679 -13.12 -56.42 -22.00
CA GLY A 679 -12.06 -57.01 -22.82
C GLY A 679 -11.45 -58.33 -22.36
N ARG A 680 -11.68 -58.78 -21.13
CA ARG A 680 -11.25 -60.12 -20.69
C ARG A 680 -12.30 -60.79 -19.80
N PRO A 681 -12.88 -61.95 -20.21
CA PRO A 681 -13.56 -62.80 -19.25
C PRO A 681 -12.53 -63.18 -18.17
N ASP A 682 -12.88 -63.01 -16.90
CA ASP A 682 -12.09 -63.31 -15.69
C ASP A 682 -11.37 -62.14 -14.98
N ASP A 683 -11.44 -60.90 -15.47
CA ASP A 683 -10.76 -59.76 -14.79
C ASP A 683 -11.62 -59.13 -13.67
N ALA A 684 -12.92 -58.88 -13.90
CA ALA A 684 -13.80 -58.23 -12.93
C ALA A 684 -14.82 -59.17 -12.25
N GLU A 685 -15.44 -58.71 -11.15
CA GLU A 685 -16.36 -59.54 -10.35
C GLU A 685 -17.62 -59.97 -11.13
N LEU A 686 -18.26 -59.02 -11.82
CA LEU A 686 -19.44 -59.29 -12.65
C LEU A 686 -19.13 -60.29 -13.77
N ASP A 687 -17.97 -60.15 -14.45
CA ASP A 687 -17.57 -61.05 -15.54
C ASP A 687 -17.41 -62.50 -15.03
N ARG A 688 -16.86 -62.67 -13.82
CA ARG A 688 -16.74 -64.00 -13.18
C ARG A 688 -18.11 -64.59 -12.83
N ARG A 689 -19.06 -63.78 -12.37
CA ARG A 689 -20.45 -64.21 -12.10
C ARG A 689 -21.19 -64.59 -13.38
N ILE A 690 -21.02 -63.80 -14.45
CA ILE A 690 -21.54 -64.11 -15.79
C ILE A 690 -20.94 -65.43 -16.30
N ALA A 691 -19.62 -65.62 -16.14
CA ALA A 691 -18.96 -66.87 -16.52
C ALA A 691 -19.45 -68.07 -15.70
N LEU A 692 -19.70 -67.90 -14.39
CA LEU A 692 -20.24 -68.95 -13.52
C LEU A 692 -21.65 -69.39 -13.97
N ASP A 693 -22.55 -68.46 -14.27
CA ASP A 693 -23.89 -68.77 -14.79
C ASP A 693 -23.85 -69.34 -16.22
N ALA A 694 -22.93 -68.84 -17.05
CA ALA A 694 -22.69 -69.37 -18.39
C ALA A 694 -22.27 -70.85 -18.35
N TRP A 695 -21.26 -71.19 -17.55
CA TRP A 695 -20.74 -72.55 -17.45
C TRP A 695 -21.60 -73.51 -16.61
N GLY A 696 -22.60 -72.99 -15.89
CA GLY A 696 -23.58 -73.75 -15.13
C GLY A 696 -24.94 -73.83 -15.83
N PRO A 697 -25.98 -73.10 -15.36
CA PRO A 697 -27.35 -73.25 -15.87
C PRO A 697 -27.56 -72.92 -17.36
N LEU A 698 -26.76 -72.03 -17.94
CA LEU A 698 -26.95 -71.60 -19.34
C LEU A 698 -26.21 -72.47 -20.36
N ARG A 699 -25.36 -73.41 -19.91
CA ARG A 699 -24.54 -74.25 -20.79
C ARG A 699 -25.41 -75.14 -21.68
N PRO A 700 -25.35 -75.01 -23.02
CA PRO A 700 -26.10 -75.87 -23.93
C PRO A 700 -25.65 -77.33 -23.88
N ALA A 701 -26.58 -78.26 -24.11
CA ALA A 701 -26.28 -79.68 -24.27
C ALA A 701 -25.36 -79.89 -25.50
N GLY A 702 -24.10 -80.29 -25.26
CA GLY A 702 -23.09 -80.51 -26.30
C GLY A 702 -21.84 -79.62 -26.22
N VAL A 703 -21.86 -78.55 -25.42
CA VAL A 703 -20.66 -77.75 -25.13
C VAL A 703 -19.75 -78.51 -24.17
N GLY A 704 -18.50 -78.79 -24.56
CA GLY A 704 -17.49 -79.50 -23.76
C GLY A 704 -16.76 -78.60 -22.74
N PRO A 705 -16.01 -79.17 -21.78
CA PRO A 705 -15.25 -78.38 -20.78
C PRO A 705 -14.04 -77.63 -21.38
N ASP A 706 -13.63 -77.97 -22.60
CA ASP A 706 -12.52 -77.43 -23.39
C ASP A 706 -12.95 -76.29 -24.35
N TRP A 707 -14.24 -75.98 -24.40
CA TRP A 707 -14.77 -74.87 -25.20
C TRP A 707 -14.42 -73.51 -24.57
N THR A 708 -14.44 -72.43 -25.35
CA THR A 708 -14.17 -71.07 -24.88
C THR A 708 -15.43 -70.20 -24.91
N LEU A 709 -15.63 -69.37 -23.89
CA LEU A 709 -16.79 -68.47 -23.78
C LEU A 709 -16.48 -67.13 -24.45
N GLN A 710 -17.37 -66.67 -25.32
CA GLN A 710 -17.35 -65.32 -25.88
C GLN A 710 -18.56 -64.52 -25.37
N LEU A 711 -18.29 -63.32 -24.86
CA LEU A 711 -19.28 -62.37 -24.38
C LEU A 711 -19.35 -61.15 -25.31
N ASP A 712 -20.56 -60.63 -25.51
CA ASP A 712 -20.82 -59.39 -26.25
C ASP A 712 -21.78 -58.52 -25.42
N TYR A 713 -21.25 -57.38 -24.97
CA TYR A 713 -21.94 -56.42 -24.11
C TYR A 713 -22.62 -55.30 -24.90
N ASP A 714 -22.37 -55.21 -26.21
CA ASP A 714 -22.94 -54.20 -27.07
C ASP A 714 -24.39 -54.51 -27.42
N ARG A 715 -25.12 -53.44 -27.72
CA ARG A 715 -26.53 -53.50 -28.11
C ARG A 715 -26.70 -54.25 -29.44
N ASP A 716 -27.56 -55.26 -29.44
CA ASP A 716 -28.05 -55.86 -30.67
C ASP A 716 -28.99 -54.87 -31.41
N PRO A 717 -28.76 -54.57 -32.70
CA PRO A 717 -29.63 -53.66 -33.46
C PRO A 717 -31.10 -54.10 -33.53
N GLY A 718 -31.40 -55.39 -33.35
CA GLY A 718 -32.75 -55.94 -33.33
C GLY A 718 -33.46 -55.85 -31.98
N TRP A 719 -32.80 -55.36 -30.91
CA TRP A 719 -33.42 -55.24 -29.60
C TRP A 719 -34.35 -54.02 -29.48
N PRO A 720 -35.55 -54.17 -28.88
CA PRO A 720 -36.44 -53.04 -28.61
C PRO A 720 -35.83 -52.08 -27.59
N ALA A 721 -36.28 -50.82 -27.58
CA ALA A 721 -35.77 -49.77 -26.67
C ALA A 721 -35.90 -50.13 -25.18
N GLU A 722 -36.83 -51.02 -24.84
CA GLU A 722 -37.03 -51.52 -23.48
C GLU A 722 -35.85 -52.37 -22.97
N ARG A 723 -35.11 -53.03 -23.86
CA ARG A 723 -33.89 -53.77 -23.53
C ARG A 723 -32.69 -52.83 -23.56
N ILE A 724 -31.93 -52.84 -22.49
CA ILE A 724 -30.72 -52.05 -22.30
C ILE A 724 -29.54 -53.01 -22.40
N SER A 725 -28.56 -52.67 -23.21
CA SER A 725 -27.32 -53.44 -23.28
C SER A 725 -26.49 -53.28 -22.01
N LEU A 726 -25.69 -54.30 -21.69
CA LEU A 726 -24.78 -54.22 -20.55
C LEU A 726 -23.81 -53.03 -20.72
N ALA A 727 -23.34 -52.72 -21.93
CA ALA A 727 -22.50 -51.54 -22.18
C ALA A 727 -23.19 -50.20 -21.81
N GLU A 728 -24.45 -50.00 -22.23
CA GLU A 728 -25.24 -48.81 -21.87
C GLU A 728 -25.45 -48.70 -20.35
N PHE A 729 -25.73 -49.82 -19.69
CA PHE A 729 -25.86 -49.89 -18.24
C PHE A 729 -24.55 -49.53 -17.52
N LEU A 730 -23.42 -50.04 -18.00
CA LEU A 730 -22.11 -49.80 -17.40
C LEU A 730 -21.64 -48.35 -17.54
N HIS A 731 -22.05 -47.67 -18.61
CA HIS A 731 -21.88 -46.22 -18.70
C HIS A 731 -22.59 -45.51 -17.53
N ALA A 732 -23.86 -45.86 -17.25
CA ALA A 732 -24.60 -45.28 -16.13
C ALA A 732 -23.97 -45.59 -14.76
N VAL A 733 -23.46 -46.82 -14.57
CA VAL A 733 -22.71 -47.22 -13.37
C VAL A 733 -21.44 -46.37 -13.20
N ASN A 734 -20.68 -46.15 -14.27
CA ASN A 734 -19.43 -45.36 -14.22
C ASN A 734 -19.69 -43.89 -13.87
N VAL A 735 -20.70 -43.27 -14.49
CA VAL A 735 -21.07 -41.88 -14.22
C VAL A 735 -21.55 -41.71 -12.77
N LEU A 736 -22.35 -42.66 -12.26
CA LEU A 736 -22.80 -42.65 -10.87
C LEU A 736 -21.65 -42.88 -9.87
N ARG A 737 -20.70 -43.77 -10.20
CA ARG A 737 -19.49 -43.98 -9.39
C ARG A 737 -18.65 -42.72 -9.32
N ASP A 738 -18.43 -42.03 -10.43
CA ASP A 738 -17.64 -40.79 -10.48
C ASP A 738 -18.30 -39.66 -9.67
N LEU A 739 -19.64 -39.58 -9.68
CA LEU A 739 -20.38 -38.68 -8.80
C LEU A 739 -20.10 -39.01 -7.32
N TYR A 740 -20.38 -40.23 -6.88
CA TYR A 740 -20.21 -40.61 -5.47
C TYR A 740 -18.76 -40.51 -4.98
N GLY A 741 -17.79 -40.90 -5.81
CA GLY A 741 -16.36 -40.87 -5.46
C GLY A 741 -15.82 -39.45 -5.25
N ARG A 742 -16.48 -38.44 -5.85
CA ARG A 742 -16.08 -37.03 -5.77
C ARG A 742 -17.00 -36.16 -4.90
N SER A 743 -18.02 -36.75 -4.30
CA SER A 743 -18.96 -36.06 -3.42
C SER A 743 -18.74 -36.45 -1.97
N ARG A 744 -19.11 -35.54 -1.05
CA ARG A 744 -19.02 -35.80 0.40
C ARG A 744 -20.39 -36.17 0.96
N PRO A 745 -20.47 -36.98 2.04
CA PRO A 745 -21.74 -37.25 2.70
C PRO A 745 -22.38 -35.97 3.26
N VAL A 746 -23.71 -35.93 3.26
CA VAL A 746 -24.49 -34.83 3.88
C VAL A 746 -24.34 -34.85 5.40
N VAL A 747 -24.19 -33.67 5.98
CA VAL A 747 -24.22 -33.42 7.43
C VAL A 747 -25.32 -32.42 7.79
N ALA A 748 -25.63 -32.28 9.08
CA ALA A 748 -26.69 -31.39 9.55
C ALA A 748 -26.51 -29.92 9.12
N ALA A 749 -25.27 -29.41 9.12
CA ALA A 749 -24.95 -28.05 8.68
C ALA A 749 -25.29 -27.79 7.20
N ASP A 750 -25.32 -28.83 6.35
CA ASP A 750 -25.64 -28.68 4.93
C ASP A 750 -27.13 -28.39 4.69
N LEU A 751 -27.98 -28.75 5.67
CA LEU A 751 -29.44 -28.66 5.62
C LEU A 751 -29.97 -27.35 6.24
N GLY A 752 -29.10 -26.36 6.49
CA GLY A 752 -29.49 -25.07 7.07
C GLY A 752 -28.46 -23.97 6.78
N PRO A 753 -28.80 -22.69 7.08
CA PRO A 753 -27.92 -21.54 6.81
C PRO A 753 -26.76 -21.41 7.80
N ASP A 754 -26.89 -22.00 8.99
CA ASP A 754 -25.90 -21.91 10.06
C ASP A 754 -24.77 -22.94 9.86
N PRO A 755 -23.52 -22.52 9.59
CA PRO A 755 -22.39 -23.44 9.47
C PRO A 755 -21.91 -24.00 10.81
N ASP A 756 -22.25 -23.37 11.94
CA ASP A 756 -21.76 -23.71 13.28
C ASP A 756 -22.62 -24.76 14.00
N VAL A 757 -23.50 -25.42 13.25
CA VAL A 757 -24.36 -26.50 13.76
C VAL A 757 -23.49 -27.61 14.38
N PRO A 758 -23.74 -27.99 15.65
CA PRO A 758 -23.01 -29.08 16.30
C PRO A 758 -23.06 -30.37 15.48
N PRO A 759 -21.92 -31.01 15.17
CA PRO A 759 -21.91 -32.24 14.39
C PRO A 759 -22.68 -33.36 15.10
N GLN A 760 -23.45 -34.14 14.35
CA GLN A 760 -24.26 -35.25 14.86
C GLN A 760 -23.50 -36.59 14.73
N VAL A 761 -23.78 -37.52 15.65
CA VAL A 761 -23.31 -38.92 15.60
C VAL A 761 -24.45 -39.82 15.14
N ASP A 762 -24.16 -40.69 14.18
CA ASP A 762 -25.12 -41.67 13.66
C ASP A 762 -24.81 -43.07 14.22
N GLU A 763 -25.64 -43.54 15.16
CA GLU A 763 -25.53 -44.88 15.74
C GLU A 763 -25.74 -45.99 14.70
N SER A 764 -26.45 -45.71 13.59
CA SER A 764 -26.66 -46.73 12.55
C SER A 764 -25.41 -47.01 11.72
N ALA A 765 -24.59 -45.98 11.44
CA ALA A 765 -23.29 -46.14 10.79
C ALA A 765 -22.31 -46.92 11.68
N LYS A 766 -22.35 -46.68 13.00
CA LYS A 766 -21.56 -47.47 13.97
C LYS A 766 -21.97 -48.94 13.99
N ALA A 767 -23.28 -49.22 14.14
CA ALA A 767 -23.79 -50.59 14.13
C ALA A 767 -23.40 -51.34 12.85
N GLN A 768 -23.46 -50.65 11.70
CA GLN A 768 -23.03 -51.21 10.42
C GLN A 768 -21.52 -51.50 10.38
N ALA A 769 -20.68 -50.60 10.90
CA ALA A 769 -19.24 -50.80 10.98
C ALA A 769 -18.88 -52.02 11.84
N ASP A 770 -19.58 -52.20 12.97
CA ASP A 770 -19.40 -53.33 13.88
C ASP A 770 -19.83 -54.66 13.26
N GLU A 771 -21.00 -54.69 12.62
CA GLU A 771 -21.52 -55.85 11.88
C GLU A 771 -20.56 -56.26 10.75
N THR A 772 -20.13 -55.30 9.92
CA THR A 772 -19.21 -55.54 8.80
C THR A 772 -17.89 -56.14 9.30
N TRP A 773 -17.35 -55.63 10.41
CA TRP A 773 -16.14 -56.17 11.02
C TRP A 773 -16.34 -57.60 11.53
N GLN A 774 -17.46 -57.87 12.21
CA GLN A 774 -17.78 -59.20 12.72
C GLN A 774 -17.89 -60.22 11.59
N THR A 775 -18.63 -59.89 10.52
CA THR A 775 -18.77 -60.77 9.35
C THR A 775 -17.42 -60.99 8.67
N THR A 776 -16.62 -59.93 8.46
CA THR A 776 -15.27 -60.05 7.87
C THR A 776 -14.41 -61.02 8.67
N ARG A 777 -14.42 -60.91 10.00
CA ARG A 777 -13.64 -61.78 10.90
C ARG A 777 -14.14 -63.22 10.87
N GLN A 778 -15.46 -63.43 10.88
CA GLN A 778 -16.07 -64.76 10.82
C GLN A 778 -15.73 -65.46 9.50
N THR A 779 -15.95 -64.80 8.35
CA THR A 779 -15.64 -65.36 7.03
C THR A 779 -14.16 -65.68 6.89
N ARG A 780 -13.26 -64.79 7.33
CA ARG A 780 -11.82 -65.04 7.35
C ARG A 780 -11.46 -66.26 8.18
N THR A 781 -12.06 -66.40 9.37
CA THR A 781 -11.80 -67.53 10.28
C THR A 781 -12.30 -68.84 9.70
N ALA A 782 -13.49 -68.84 9.07
CA ALA A 782 -14.05 -70.02 8.42
C ALA A 782 -13.21 -70.44 7.19
N LEU A 783 -12.76 -69.49 6.36
CA LEU A 783 -11.84 -69.77 5.24
C LEU A 783 -10.50 -70.34 5.72
N ALA A 784 -10.00 -69.89 6.88
CA ALA A 784 -8.78 -70.43 7.48
C ALA A 784 -8.92 -71.85 8.04
N ALA A 785 -10.15 -72.30 8.30
CA ALA A 785 -10.45 -73.63 8.83
C ALA A 785 -10.73 -74.68 7.75
N LEU A 786 -10.77 -74.29 6.47
CA LEU A 786 -10.92 -75.23 5.36
C LEU A 786 -9.73 -76.20 5.31
N PRO A 787 -9.96 -77.52 5.17
CA PRO A 787 -8.89 -78.50 4.99
C PRO A 787 -8.30 -78.40 3.58
N GLU A 788 -7.17 -79.06 3.33
CA GLU A 788 -6.59 -79.17 1.98
C GLU A 788 -7.58 -79.89 1.02
N PRO A 789 -7.62 -79.53 -0.28
CA PRO A 789 -8.65 -80.01 -1.22
C PRO A 789 -8.65 -81.54 -1.41
N ASP A 790 -7.52 -82.21 -1.12
CA ASP A 790 -7.37 -83.66 -1.23
C ASP A 790 -7.50 -84.38 0.14
N ALA A 791 -7.83 -83.67 1.23
CA ALA A 791 -7.93 -84.22 2.58
C ALA A 791 -9.33 -84.74 2.95
N ALA A 792 -9.39 -85.73 3.85
CA ALA A 792 -10.65 -86.23 4.39
C ALA A 792 -11.35 -85.13 5.20
N GLY A 793 -12.49 -84.63 4.69
CA GLY A 793 -13.26 -83.54 5.30
C GLY A 793 -13.40 -82.28 4.43
N TRP A 794 -12.83 -82.24 3.23
CA TRP A 794 -13.12 -81.18 2.25
C TRP A 794 -14.59 -81.23 1.82
N ASP A 795 -15.26 -80.09 1.94
CA ASP A 795 -16.62 -79.86 1.47
C ASP A 795 -16.58 -78.66 0.50
N GLU A 796 -16.68 -78.95 -0.79
CA GLU A 796 -16.61 -77.94 -1.84
C GLU A 796 -17.79 -76.95 -1.76
N ASP A 797 -18.98 -77.41 -1.34
CA ASP A 797 -20.15 -76.55 -1.21
C ASP A 797 -19.93 -75.52 -0.09
N VAL A 798 -19.33 -75.95 1.02
CA VAL A 798 -18.95 -75.03 2.11
C VAL A 798 -17.87 -74.05 1.65
N ALA A 799 -16.85 -74.50 0.92
CA ALA A 799 -15.81 -73.61 0.40
C ALA A 799 -16.37 -72.57 -0.58
N ARG A 800 -17.30 -72.97 -1.46
CA ARG A 800 -18.01 -72.08 -2.39
C ARG A 800 -18.89 -71.06 -1.65
N GLN A 801 -19.63 -71.49 -0.61
CA GLN A 801 -20.42 -70.58 0.23
C GLN A 801 -19.55 -69.52 0.94
N LEU A 802 -18.36 -69.91 1.43
CA LEU A 802 -17.44 -68.97 2.08
C LEU A 802 -16.81 -67.99 1.08
N LEU A 803 -16.55 -68.44 -0.14
CA LEU A 803 -16.13 -67.60 -1.25
C LEU A 803 -17.22 -66.59 -1.64
N ASP A 804 -18.48 -67.02 -1.71
CA ASP A 804 -19.62 -66.12 -1.92
C ASP A 804 -19.74 -65.07 -0.80
N ALA A 805 -19.53 -65.47 0.46
CA ALA A 805 -19.51 -64.54 1.58
C ALA A 805 -18.33 -63.54 1.49
N ALA A 806 -17.16 -63.97 1.02
CA ALA A 806 -16.02 -63.10 0.80
C ALA A 806 -16.23 -62.15 -0.40
N ALA A 807 -16.84 -62.61 -1.49
CA ALA A 807 -17.27 -61.77 -2.60
C ALA A 807 -18.30 -60.73 -2.14
N GLY A 808 -19.22 -61.10 -1.25
CA GLY A 808 -20.14 -60.19 -0.56
C GLY A 808 -19.47 -59.17 0.36
N LEU A 809 -18.19 -59.30 0.70
CA LEU A 809 -17.40 -58.25 1.37
C LEU A 809 -16.63 -57.38 0.37
N GLY A 810 -16.85 -57.57 -0.93
CA GLY A 810 -16.17 -56.88 -2.01
C GLY A 810 -14.74 -57.35 -2.25
N VAL A 811 -14.40 -58.60 -1.88
CA VAL A 811 -13.09 -59.19 -2.17
C VAL A 811 -13.01 -59.54 -3.65
N VAL A 812 -12.18 -58.79 -4.38
CA VAL A 812 -11.98 -59.00 -5.82
C VAL A 812 -11.38 -60.40 -6.04
N GLY A 813 -11.99 -61.16 -6.94
CA GLY A 813 -11.56 -62.53 -7.25
C GLY A 813 -12.07 -63.61 -6.30
N ALA A 814 -12.90 -63.27 -5.30
CA ALA A 814 -13.51 -64.27 -4.42
C ALA A 814 -14.75 -64.97 -5.02
N VAL A 815 -15.19 -64.60 -6.22
CA VAL A 815 -16.29 -65.32 -6.91
C VAL A 815 -15.84 -66.76 -7.16
N PRO A 816 -16.62 -67.78 -6.74
CA PRO A 816 -16.24 -69.17 -6.95
C PRO A 816 -15.98 -69.49 -8.43
N PRO A 817 -14.90 -70.22 -8.76
CA PRO A 817 -14.65 -70.63 -10.14
C PRO A 817 -15.73 -71.60 -10.62
N PRO A 818 -16.04 -71.64 -11.94
CA PRO A 818 -17.03 -72.56 -12.48
C PRO A 818 -16.64 -74.03 -12.26
N PRO A 819 -17.61 -74.95 -12.12
CA PRO A 819 -17.33 -76.37 -11.91
C PRO A 819 -16.57 -76.98 -13.11
N ARG A 820 -15.32 -77.40 -12.88
CA ARG A 820 -14.40 -78.01 -13.88
C ARG A 820 -13.74 -79.28 -13.29
N PRO A 821 -13.12 -80.15 -14.12
CA PRO A 821 -12.47 -81.38 -13.64
C PRO A 821 -11.36 -81.18 -12.60
N ASP A 822 -10.63 -80.05 -12.66
CA ASP A 822 -9.63 -79.63 -11.64
C ASP A 822 -10.25 -78.76 -10.50
N GLY A 823 -11.58 -78.81 -10.34
CA GLY A 823 -12.41 -77.88 -9.57
C GLY A 823 -12.02 -77.66 -8.10
N PRO A 824 -11.76 -78.72 -7.30
CA PRO A 824 -11.47 -78.57 -5.87
C PRO A 824 -10.22 -77.73 -5.59
N ARG A 825 -9.15 -77.88 -6.38
CA ARG A 825 -7.91 -77.11 -6.22
C ARG A 825 -8.09 -75.65 -6.59
N ALA A 826 -8.78 -75.35 -7.69
CA ALA A 826 -9.07 -73.97 -8.09
C ALA A 826 -9.93 -73.23 -7.05
N VAL A 827 -10.90 -73.93 -6.44
CA VAL A 827 -11.72 -73.39 -5.33
C VAL A 827 -10.85 -73.13 -4.08
N ALA A 828 -9.96 -74.07 -3.73
CA ALA A 828 -9.04 -73.91 -2.61
C ALA A 828 -8.05 -72.73 -2.80
N ASP A 829 -7.48 -72.58 -3.99
CA ASP A 829 -6.58 -71.46 -4.33
C ASP A 829 -7.30 -70.12 -4.22
N THR A 830 -8.53 -70.04 -4.75
CA THR A 830 -9.38 -68.86 -4.65
C THR A 830 -9.70 -68.53 -3.18
N ALA A 831 -10.01 -69.55 -2.37
CA ALA A 831 -10.26 -69.38 -0.93
C ALA A 831 -9.03 -68.89 -0.18
N ALA A 832 -7.83 -69.35 -0.54
CA ALA A 832 -6.58 -68.87 0.04
C ALA A 832 -6.30 -67.39 -0.31
N ILE A 833 -6.55 -66.99 -1.56
CA ILE A 833 -6.44 -65.59 -2.02
C ILE A 833 -7.45 -64.70 -1.27
N ALA A 834 -8.71 -65.13 -1.19
CA ALA A 834 -9.77 -64.41 -0.50
C ALA A 834 -9.45 -64.22 0.99
N ARG A 835 -8.96 -65.27 1.66
CA ARG A 835 -8.48 -65.20 3.05
C ARG A 835 -7.38 -64.16 3.22
N GLY A 836 -6.37 -64.18 2.34
CA GLY A 836 -5.25 -63.25 2.39
C GLY A 836 -5.63 -61.78 2.16
N GLU A 837 -6.66 -61.50 1.36
CA GLU A 837 -7.23 -60.16 1.20
C GLU A 837 -8.02 -59.73 2.45
N LEU A 838 -8.89 -60.60 3.00
CA LEU A 838 -9.63 -60.30 4.22
C LEU A 838 -8.69 -60.02 5.40
N ASP A 839 -7.57 -60.75 5.50
CA ASP A 839 -6.51 -60.48 6.46
C ASP A 839 -5.92 -59.08 6.30
N ARG A 840 -5.56 -58.69 5.07
CA ARG A 840 -5.06 -57.35 4.76
C ARG A 840 -6.05 -56.26 5.15
N ARG A 841 -7.34 -56.46 4.89
CA ARG A 841 -8.39 -55.49 5.25
C ARG A 841 -8.62 -55.37 6.75
N LEU A 842 -8.58 -56.46 7.50
CA LEU A 842 -8.67 -56.43 8.97
C LEU A 842 -7.48 -55.67 9.58
N VAL A 843 -6.27 -55.86 9.05
CA VAL A 843 -5.08 -55.09 9.47
C VAL A 843 -5.23 -53.61 9.12
N ALA A 844 -5.68 -53.29 7.89
CA ALA A 844 -5.92 -51.91 7.45
C ALA A 844 -6.98 -51.22 8.31
N HIS A 845 -8.05 -51.94 8.69
CA HIS A 845 -9.08 -51.46 9.60
C HIS A 845 -8.50 -51.10 10.98
N CYS A 846 -7.68 -51.98 11.57
CA CYS A 846 -7.03 -51.67 12.85
C CYS A 846 -6.03 -50.50 12.74
N ARG A 847 -5.36 -50.34 11.59
CA ARG A 847 -4.49 -49.18 11.34
C ARG A 847 -5.28 -47.87 11.31
N VAL A 848 -6.39 -47.83 10.56
CA VAL A 848 -7.30 -46.68 10.50
C VAL A 848 -7.78 -46.31 11.91
N ILE A 849 -8.16 -47.29 12.72
CA ILE A 849 -8.55 -47.04 14.11
C ILE A 849 -7.40 -46.46 14.94
N ALA A 850 -6.18 -47.01 14.83
CA ALA A 850 -5.02 -46.50 15.55
C ALA A 850 -4.71 -45.03 15.18
N GLU A 851 -4.80 -44.68 13.88
CA GLU A 851 -4.64 -43.31 13.39
C GLU A 851 -5.72 -42.38 13.97
N LEU A 852 -6.99 -42.81 13.98
CA LEU A 852 -8.12 -42.04 14.55
C LEU A 852 -8.06 -41.90 16.08
N GLN A 853 -7.32 -42.78 16.75
CA GLN A 853 -7.04 -42.72 18.18
C GLN A 853 -5.79 -41.91 18.52
N ASP A 854 -5.14 -41.28 17.53
CA ASP A 854 -3.87 -40.55 17.66
C ASP A 854 -2.75 -41.44 18.26
N ARG A 855 -2.79 -42.76 18.02
CA ARG A 855 -1.73 -43.71 18.43
C ARG A 855 -0.59 -43.72 17.41
N THR A 856 0.61 -44.07 17.86
CA THR A 856 1.79 -44.21 16.98
C THR A 856 1.48 -45.18 15.83
N PRO A 857 1.82 -44.84 14.57
CA PRO A 857 1.56 -45.71 13.42
C PRO A 857 2.16 -47.10 13.64
N CYS A 858 1.31 -48.13 13.61
CA CYS A 858 1.74 -49.52 13.73
C CYS A 858 2.43 -49.99 12.44
N PRO A 859 3.42 -50.91 12.52
CA PRO A 859 4.03 -51.50 11.34
C PRO A 859 3.00 -52.22 10.46
N PRO A 860 3.17 -52.22 9.12
CA PRO A 860 2.30 -52.98 8.21
C PRO A 860 2.24 -54.46 8.63
N GLY A 861 1.02 -54.98 8.83
CA GLY A 861 0.81 -56.39 9.23
C GLY A 861 0.76 -56.65 10.74
N ALA A 862 1.13 -55.69 11.60
CA ALA A 862 1.18 -55.86 13.06
C ALA A 862 0.07 -55.13 13.84
N CYS A 863 -0.77 -54.37 13.15
CA CYS A 863 -1.85 -53.59 13.77
C CYS A 863 -2.91 -54.51 14.38
N ARG A 864 -3.21 -54.31 15.68
CA ARG A 864 -4.29 -54.98 16.41
C ARG A 864 -5.21 -53.93 17.00
N CYS A 865 -6.50 -54.23 17.03
CA CYS A 865 -7.54 -53.38 17.59
C CYS A 865 -8.48 -54.20 18.47
N ASP A 866 -8.86 -53.68 19.63
CA ASP A 866 -9.78 -54.30 20.58
C ASP A 866 -11.20 -53.71 20.41
N PRO A 867 -12.21 -54.51 20.02
CA PRO A 867 -13.57 -54.01 19.82
C PRO A 867 -14.19 -53.30 21.01
N ALA A 868 -13.85 -53.70 22.25
CA ALA A 868 -14.46 -53.15 23.46
C ALA A 868 -13.98 -51.74 23.79
N THR A 869 -12.78 -51.38 23.34
CA THR A 869 -12.10 -50.13 23.70
C THR A 869 -11.78 -49.25 22.50
N ASP A 870 -11.62 -49.83 21.32
CA ASP A 870 -11.07 -49.12 20.17
C ASP A 870 -12.09 -48.67 19.12
N PHE A 871 -13.28 -49.29 19.05
CA PHE A 871 -14.26 -49.06 17.98
C PHE A 871 -15.10 -47.80 18.15
N ASP A 872 -15.16 -47.26 19.37
CA ASP A 872 -15.83 -46.00 19.68
C ASP A 872 -15.05 -45.24 20.75
N ARG A 873 -14.99 -43.91 20.61
CA ARG A 873 -14.33 -43.01 21.57
C ARG A 873 -15.34 -41.95 21.98
N PRO A 874 -16.17 -42.19 23.02
CA PRO A 874 -17.22 -41.26 23.43
C PRO A 874 -16.74 -39.85 23.76
N ALA A 875 -15.49 -39.71 24.21
CA ALA A 875 -14.86 -38.43 24.54
C ALA A 875 -14.35 -37.63 23.33
N ALA A 876 -14.31 -38.21 22.12
CA ALA A 876 -13.88 -37.49 20.91
C ALA A 876 -15.01 -36.61 20.36
N PRO A 877 -14.68 -35.52 19.64
CA PRO A 877 -15.68 -34.68 18.98
C PRO A 877 -16.61 -35.50 18.06
N PRO A 878 -17.92 -35.22 18.03
CA PRO A 878 -18.89 -35.94 17.19
C PRO A 878 -18.50 -36.07 15.70
N ALA A 879 -17.88 -35.04 15.11
CA ALA A 879 -17.38 -35.08 13.74
C ALA A 879 -16.31 -36.16 13.54
N ARG A 880 -15.30 -36.21 14.42
CA ARG A 880 -14.27 -37.27 14.41
C ARG A 880 -14.86 -38.65 14.64
N ARG A 881 -15.86 -38.79 15.54
CA ARG A 881 -16.54 -40.07 15.76
C ARG A 881 -17.26 -40.55 14.49
N ARG A 882 -17.95 -39.67 13.77
CA ARG A 882 -18.61 -40.00 12.49
C ARG A 882 -17.61 -40.39 11.41
N GLU A 883 -16.56 -39.59 11.22
CA GLU A 883 -15.48 -39.87 10.26
C GLU A 883 -14.81 -41.21 10.54
N ALA A 884 -14.63 -41.54 11.82
CA ALA A 884 -14.11 -42.83 12.23
C ALA A 884 -14.99 -44.00 11.78
N GLN A 885 -16.32 -43.92 11.97
CA GLN A 885 -17.22 -45.00 11.55
C GLN A 885 -17.24 -45.17 10.02
N ILE A 886 -17.22 -44.07 9.27
CA ILE A 886 -17.14 -44.12 7.80
C ILE A 886 -15.82 -44.77 7.33
N ALA A 887 -14.70 -44.36 7.93
CA ALA A 887 -13.38 -44.89 7.60
C ALA A 887 -13.26 -46.39 7.94
N ARG A 888 -13.85 -46.83 9.07
CA ARG A 888 -13.93 -48.24 9.47
C ARG A 888 -14.63 -49.11 8.43
N ILE A 889 -15.77 -48.65 7.90
CA ILE A 889 -16.53 -49.36 6.85
C ILE A 889 -15.71 -49.43 5.55
N ARG A 890 -15.13 -48.30 5.13
CA ARG A 890 -14.30 -48.22 3.91
C ARG A 890 -13.04 -49.09 3.98
N ALA A 891 -12.41 -49.21 5.14
CA ALA A 891 -11.27 -50.09 5.33
C ALA A 891 -11.60 -51.59 5.10
N LEU A 892 -12.85 -51.99 5.37
CA LEU A 892 -13.31 -53.39 5.24
C LEU A 892 -13.92 -53.69 3.86
N LEU A 893 -14.67 -52.75 3.28
CA LEU A 893 -15.41 -52.95 2.02
C LEU A 893 -14.70 -52.35 0.79
N GLY A 894 -13.65 -51.57 1.00
CA GLY A 894 -12.90 -50.85 -0.03
C GLY A 894 -13.01 -49.33 0.12
N PRO A 895 -11.94 -48.57 -0.21
CA PRO A 895 -11.87 -47.11 0.03
C PRO A 895 -12.94 -46.31 -0.72
N ASP A 896 -13.38 -46.81 -1.89
CA ASP A 896 -14.36 -46.15 -2.75
C ASP A 896 -15.82 -46.42 -2.34
N MET A 897 -16.06 -47.20 -1.27
CA MET A 897 -17.41 -47.54 -0.83
C MET A 897 -18.18 -46.28 -0.39
N PRO A 898 -19.33 -45.96 -1.01
CA PRO A 898 -20.17 -44.85 -0.56
C PRO A 898 -20.84 -45.21 0.77
N VAL A 899 -20.69 -44.32 1.76
CA VAL A 899 -21.30 -44.46 3.10
C VAL A 899 -22.06 -43.18 3.39
N PHE A 900 -23.38 -43.29 3.56
CA PHE A 900 -24.28 -42.15 3.78
C PHE A 900 -24.80 -42.17 5.23
N PRO A 901 -24.16 -41.45 6.17
CA PRO A 901 -24.65 -41.34 7.53
C PRO A 901 -25.98 -40.57 7.56
N ARG A 902 -26.77 -40.81 8.61
CA ARG A 902 -27.99 -40.05 8.90
C ARG A 902 -27.66 -38.64 9.37
N ALA A 903 -28.30 -37.64 8.75
CA ALA A 903 -28.26 -36.25 9.14
C ALA A 903 -29.68 -35.72 9.40
N THR A 904 -29.88 -35.05 10.53
CA THR A 904 -31.15 -34.39 10.87
C THR A 904 -31.01 -32.89 10.69
N ALA A 905 -31.94 -32.27 9.94
CA ALA A 905 -31.93 -30.84 9.70
C ALA A 905 -32.03 -30.06 11.03
N PRO A 906 -31.24 -28.98 11.24
CA PRO A 906 -31.26 -28.19 12.47
C PRO A 906 -32.60 -27.45 12.67
N GLN A 907 -33.19 -26.98 11.58
CA GLN A 907 -34.46 -26.24 11.54
C GLN A 907 -35.43 -26.91 10.56
N PRO A 908 -35.93 -28.12 10.88
CA PRO A 908 -36.65 -28.96 9.93
C PRO A 908 -37.95 -28.33 9.43
N ALA A 909 -38.65 -27.54 10.26
CA ALA A 909 -39.88 -26.85 9.88
C ALA A 909 -39.63 -25.72 8.86
N GLN A 910 -38.52 -24.99 8.99
CA GLN A 910 -38.16 -23.91 8.07
C GLN A 910 -37.76 -24.50 6.70
N LEU A 911 -36.92 -25.54 6.72
CA LEU A 911 -36.55 -26.27 5.50
C LEU A 911 -37.77 -26.92 4.82
N ALA A 912 -38.70 -27.51 5.59
CA ALA A 912 -39.96 -28.06 5.06
C ALA A 912 -40.80 -26.97 4.37
N THR A 913 -40.92 -25.80 5.00
CA THR A 913 -41.67 -24.67 4.45
C THR A 913 -41.04 -24.17 3.15
N ALA A 914 -39.71 -24.00 3.11
CA ALA A 914 -38.99 -23.56 1.93
C ALA A 914 -39.09 -24.56 0.76
N LEU A 915 -38.96 -25.87 1.04
CA LEU A 915 -39.12 -26.93 0.04
C LEU A 915 -40.55 -27.05 -0.48
N ALA A 916 -41.56 -26.81 0.37
CA ALA A 916 -42.96 -26.77 -0.06
C ALA A 916 -43.24 -25.57 -0.99
N ALA A 917 -42.47 -24.48 -0.85
CA ALA A 917 -42.55 -23.30 -1.69
C ALA A 917 -41.70 -23.35 -2.97
N SER A 918 -41.07 -24.50 -3.30
CA SER A 918 -40.18 -24.66 -4.46
C SER A 918 -40.77 -24.14 -5.78
N ASP A 919 -42.04 -24.42 -6.07
CA ASP A 919 -42.69 -23.93 -7.29
C ASP A 919 -42.93 -22.42 -7.25
N ALA A 920 -43.35 -21.89 -6.10
CA ALA A 920 -43.57 -20.45 -5.92
C ALA A 920 -42.25 -19.66 -6.08
N LEU A 921 -41.16 -20.14 -5.46
CA LEU A 921 -39.81 -19.59 -5.59
C LEU A 921 -39.33 -19.55 -7.06
N GLN A 922 -39.70 -20.54 -7.85
CA GLN A 922 -39.37 -20.63 -9.27
C GLN A 922 -40.37 -19.92 -10.19
N GLY A 923 -41.44 -19.33 -9.66
CA GLY A 923 -42.43 -18.58 -10.44
C GLY A 923 -43.58 -19.39 -11.00
N GLY A 924 -44.00 -20.42 -10.28
CA GLY A 924 -45.11 -21.29 -10.65
C GLY A 924 -44.75 -22.38 -11.67
N SER A 925 -43.45 -22.61 -11.93
CA SER A 925 -42.97 -23.66 -12.84
C SER A 925 -41.74 -24.36 -12.29
N PRO A 926 -41.62 -25.70 -12.41
CA PRO A 926 -40.45 -26.46 -11.96
C PRO A 926 -39.29 -26.48 -12.98
N HIS A 927 -39.36 -25.71 -14.06
CA HIS A 927 -38.33 -25.71 -15.12
C HIS A 927 -37.07 -24.87 -14.85
N PRO A 928 -37.10 -23.75 -14.11
CA PRO A 928 -35.93 -22.90 -13.95
C PRO A 928 -34.72 -23.62 -13.32
N VAL A 929 -34.92 -24.47 -12.31
CA VAL A 929 -33.83 -25.26 -11.72
C VAL A 929 -33.11 -26.17 -12.73
N ARG A 930 -33.82 -26.71 -13.73
CA ARG A 930 -33.21 -27.52 -14.79
C ARG A 930 -32.32 -26.66 -15.70
N ARG A 931 -32.78 -25.46 -16.05
CA ARG A 931 -31.98 -24.51 -16.83
C ARG A 931 -30.73 -24.10 -16.05
N TRP A 932 -30.89 -23.81 -14.75
CA TRP A 932 -29.80 -23.51 -13.85
C TRP A 932 -28.76 -24.64 -13.80
N LEU A 933 -29.19 -25.89 -13.58
CA LEU A 933 -28.32 -27.08 -13.61
C LEU A 933 -27.57 -27.19 -14.94
N SER A 934 -28.25 -26.98 -16.07
CA SER A 934 -27.63 -27.06 -17.41
C SER A 934 -26.60 -25.96 -17.69
N ARG A 935 -26.73 -24.78 -17.07
CA ARG A 935 -25.80 -23.66 -17.20
C ARG A 935 -24.61 -23.83 -16.28
N TYR A 936 -24.88 -24.08 -14.98
CA TYR A 936 -23.83 -24.28 -14.00
C TYR A 936 -23.05 -25.57 -14.26
N GLY A 937 -23.65 -26.62 -14.80
CA GLY A 937 -22.94 -27.85 -15.19
C GLY A 937 -21.83 -27.64 -16.23
N ARG A 938 -21.85 -26.55 -17.00
CA ARG A 938 -20.78 -26.21 -17.98
C ARG A 938 -19.57 -25.55 -17.34
N VAL A 939 -19.75 -24.88 -16.21
CA VAL A 939 -18.70 -24.12 -15.49
C VAL A 939 -18.31 -24.80 -14.17
N ARG A 940 -19.14 -25.71 -13.66
CA ARG A 940 -18.96 -26.50 -12.45
C ARG A 940 -18.93 -27.99 -12.80
N PRO A 941 -17.74 -28.61 -12.87
CA PRO A 941 -17.62 -30.04 -13.17
C PRO A 941 -18.44 -30.94 -12.23
N ALA A 942 -18.60 -30.57 -10.96
CA ALA A 942 -19.39 -31.33 -10.00
C ALA A 942 -20.89 -31.35 -10.31
N VAL A 943 -21.46 -30.20 -10.66
CA VAL A 943 -22.86 -30.09 -11.12
C VAL A 943 -23.04 -30.80 -12.46
N GLY A 944 -22.03 -30.72 -13.35
CA GLY A 944 -22.02 -31.45 -14.62
C GLY A 944 -22.14 -32.96 -14.46
N ARG A 945 -21.40 -33.58 -13.51
CA ARG A 945 -21.51 -35.01 -13.19
C ARG A 945 -22.90 -35.41 -12.71
N LEU A 946 -23.51 -34.61 -11.82
CA LEU A 946 -24.88 -34.85 -11.38
C LEU A 946 -25.86 -34.79 -12.55
N GLN A 947 -25.71 -33.81 -13.43
CA GLN A 947 -26.55 -33.69 -14.62
C GLN A 947 -26.40 -34.92 -15.54
N GLU A 948 -25.18 -35.44 -15.71
CA GLU A 948 -24.92 -36.65 -16.47
C GLU A 948 -25.59 -37.88 -15.83
N VAL A 949 -25.48 -38.07 -14.50
CA VAL A 949 -26.20 -39.14 -13.77
C VAL A 949 -27.70 -39.05 -14.03
N LEU A 950 -28.30 -37.87 -13.87
CA LEU A 950 -29.74 -37.71 -14.01
C LEU A 950 -30.21 -37.89 -15.45
N THR A 951 -29.40 -37.47 -16.43
CA THR A 951 -29.70 -37.67 -17.86
C THR A 951 -29.62 -39.15 -18.21
N SER A 952 -28.60 -39.87 -17.73
CA SER A 952 -28.47 -41.32 -17.93
C SER A 952 -29.60 -42.09 -17.26
N ALA A 953 -29.99 -41.70 -16.04
CA ALA A 953 -31.11 -42.30 -15.33
C ALA A 953 -32.45 -42.11 -16.09
N ASP A 954 -32.74 -40.91 -16.59
CA ASP A 954 -33.95 -40.63 -17.37
C ASP A 954 -33.93 -41.38 -18.72
N ALA A 955 -32.80 -41.33 -19.46
CA ALA A 955 -32.65 -41.98 -20.75
C ALA A 955 -32.80 -43.52 -20.70
N LEU A 956 -32.32 -44.15 -19.63
CA LEU A 956 -32.44 -45.59 -19.42
C LEU A 956 -33.75 -46.00 -18.72
N GLY A 957 -34.58 -45.04 -18.30
CA GLY A 957 -35.82 -45.29 -17.57
C GLY A 957 -35.57 -45.93 -16.19
N ALA A 958 -34.61 -45.38 -15.44
CA ALA A 958 -34.26 -45.80 -14.09
C ALA A 958 -35.49 -45.84 -13.17
N GLY A 959 -35.80 -47.03 -12.63
CA GLY A 959 -36.97 -47.32 -11.80
C GLY A 959 -38.33 -46.91 -12.37
N GLY A 960 -38.44 -46.47 -13.64
CA GLY A 960 -39.66 -45.85 -14.20
C GLY A 960 -40.15 -44.58 -13.50
N VAL A 961 -39.39 -44.04 -12.54
CA VAL A 961 -39.86 -43.03 -11.56
C VAL A 961 -39.02 -41.74 -11.57
N VAL A 962 -37.74 -41.80 -11.98
CA VAL A 962 -36.86 -40.63 -12.00
C VAL A 962 -37.17 -39.76 -13.20
N GLN A 963 -38.20 -38.92 -13.07
CA GLN A 963 -38.50 -37.84 -14.02
C GLN A 963 -37.93 -36.53 -13.46
N LEU A 964 -37.25 -35.77 -14.31
CA LEU A 964 -36.43 -34.62 -13.89
C LEU A 964 -37.23 -33.41 -13.33
N PRO A 965 -38.48 -33.09 -13.72
CA PRO A 965 -39.19 -32.02 -13.02
C PRO A 965 -39.59 -32.37 -11.57
N PRO A 966 -40.20 -33.55 -11.26
CA PRO A 966 -40.72 -33.82 -9.92
C PRO A 966 -39.67 -34.17 -8.86
N THR A 967 -38.46 -34.56 -9.27
CA THR A 967 -37.41 -35.04 -8.36
C THR A 967 -36.43 -33.95 -7.92
N VAL A 968 -36.44 -32.77 -8.55
CA VAL A 968 -35.57 -31.65 -8.20
C VAL A 968 -36.40 -30.53 -7.59
N ARG A 969 -36.06 -30.16 -6.35
CA ARG A 969 -36.69 -29.04 -5.63
C ARG A 969 -35.65 -28.00 -5.28
N VAL A 970 -36.08 -26.75 -5.21
CA VAL A 970 -35.26 -25.68 -4.65
C VAL A 970 -35.81 -25.25 -3.30
N ALA A 971 -34.91 -24.90 -2.39
CA ALA A 971 -35.24 -24.21 -1.16
C ALA A 971 -34.33 -23.00 -1.01
N GLN A 972 -34.88 -21.91 -0.47
CA GLN A 972 -34.14 -20.71 -0.14
C GLN A 972 -34.29 -20.44 1.34
N LEU A 973 -33.18 -20.23 2.04
CA LEU A 973 -33.17 -19.97 3.48
C LEU A 973 -32.51 -18.62 3.77
N PRO A 974 -33.14 -17.74 4.57
CA PRO A 974 -34.53 -17.84 5.04
C PRO A 974 -35.54 -17.73 3.89
N TYR A 975 -36.72 -18.33 4.06
CA TYR A 975 -37.83 -18.22 3.10
C TYR A 975 -38.86 -17.19 3.59
N ALA A 976 -39.19 -16.21 2.76
CA ALA A 976 -40.35 -15.34 2.94
C ALA A 976 -41.36 -15.51 1.79
N PRO A 977 -42.69 -15.47 2.07
CA PRO A 977 -43.70 -15.50 1.02
C PRO A 977 -43.50 -14.36 0.00
N GLY A 978 -43.46 -14.69 -1.28
CA GLY A 978 -43.21 -13.74 -2.37
C GLY A 978 -41.77 -13.68 -2.85
N ASP A 979 -40.83 -14.34 -2.16
CA ASP A 979 -39.44 -14.45 -2.62
C ASP A 979 -39.35 -15.13 -3.99
N ARG A 980 -38.36 -14.70 -4.77
CA ARG A 980 -37.91 -15.38 -5.98
C ARG A 980 -36.61 -16.11 -5.69
N TRP A 981 -36.47 -17.31 -6.24
CA TRP A 981 -35.27 -18.10 -6.10
C TRP A 981 -34.05 -17.37 -6.66
N VAL A 982 -33.01 -17.25 -5.84
CA VAL A 982 -31.77 -16.53 -6.15
C VAL A 982 -30.96 -17.15 -7.29
N GLY A 983 -31.28 -18.38 -7.70
CA GLY A 983 -30.73 -18.98 -8.93
C GLY A 983 -31.24 -18.33 -10.23
N GLU A 984 -32.33 -17.55 -10.19
CA GLU A 984 -32.92 -16.89 -11.36
C GLU A 984 -33.21 -15.40 -11.17
N ALA A 985 -33.21 -14.90 -9.93
CA ALA A 985 -33.47 -13.50 -9.60
C ALA A 985 -32.38 -12.96 -8.65
N PRO A 986 -32.08 -11.65 -8.67
CA PRO A 986 -31.17 -11.08 -7.70
C PRO A 986 -31.75 -11.22 -6.27
N PRO A 987 -30.90 -11.44 -5.25
CA PRO A 987 -31.33 -11.47 -3.86
C PRO A 987 -31.89 -10.11 -3.44
N SER A 988 -32.80 -10.15 -2.47
CA SER A 988 -33.31 -8.93 -1.82
C SER A 988 -32.19 -8.16 -1.14
N ALA A 989 -32.25 -6.82 -1.17
CA ALA A 989 -31.21 -5.98 -0.58
C ALA A 989 -31.00 -6.28 0.91
N GLY A 990 -29.73 -6.46 1.32
CA GLY A 990 -29.36 -6.76 2.71
C GLY A 990 -29.59 -8.20 3.15
N THR A 991 -29.84 -9.13 2.22
CA THR A 991 -29.97 -10.56 2.52
C THR A 991 -28.76 -11.35 2.03
N GLU A 992 -28.43 -12.44 2.74
CA GLU A 992 -27.40 -13.41 2.35
C GLU A 992 -28.04 -14.80 2.23
N PRO A 993 -28.83 -15.05 1.16
CA PRO A 993 -29.63 -16.26 1.08
C PRO A 993 -28.79 -17.51 0.79
N LEU A 994 -29.16 -18.60 1.45
CA LEU A 994 -28.70 -19.95 1.11
C LEU A 994 -29.68 -20.58 0.12
N SER A 995 -29.18 -20.92 -1.06
CA SER A 995 -29.87 -21.64 -2.13
C SER A 995 -29.54 -23.14 -2.05
N LEU A 996 -30.55 -23.97 -1.79
CA LEU A 996 -30.43 -25.42 -1.80
C LEU A 996 -31.10 -25.97 -3.06
N VAL A 997 -30.34 -26.68 -3.90
CA VAL A 997 -30.87 -27.48 -5.01
C VAL A 997 -30.86 -28.93 -4.57
N VAL A 998 -32.05 -29.47 -4.31
CA VAL A 998 -32.25 -30.78 -3.68
C VAL A 998 -32.81 -31.75 -4.71
N VAL A 999 -32.01 -32.75 -5.08
CA VAL A 999 -32.43 -33.89 -5.87
C VAL A 999 -32.85 -35.01 -4.91
N ALA A 1000 -34.15 -35.31 -4.91
CA ALA A 1000 -34.74 -36.32 -4.04
C ALA A 1000 -35.69 -37.23 -4.86
N PRO A 1001 -35.17 -38.34 -5.43
CA PRO A 1001 -35.95 -39.23 -6.30
C PRO A 1001 -37.26 -39.76 -5.70
N GLY A 1002 -37.34 -39.94 -4.38
CA GLY A 1002 -38.57 -40.34 -3.68
C GLY A 1002 -39.27 -39.23 -2.89
N GLY A 1003 -38.94 -37.98 -3.18
CA GLY A 1003 -39.30 -36.84 -2.36
C GLY A 1003 -38.47 -36.77 -1.07
N ILE A 1004 -38.65 -35.67 -0.35
CA ILE A 1004 -37.94 -35.39 0.89
C ILE A 1004 -38.91 -34.88 1.95
N ASP A 1005 -38.76 -35.42 3.16
CA ASP A 1005 -39.34 -34.94 4.41
C ASP A 1005 -38.16 -34.57 5.34
N PRO A 1006 -37.84 -33.26 5.46
CA PRO A 1006 -36.70 -32.82 6.26
C PRO A 1006 -36.94 -32.92 7.78
N THR A 1007 -38.15 -33.31 8.22
CA THR A 1007 -38.43 -33.59 9.64
C THR A 1007 -37.93 -34.96 10.08
N ARG A 1008 -37.54 -35.81 9.12
CA ARG A 1008 -36.94 -37.13 9.35
C ARG A 1008 -35.45 -37.10 8.98
N PRO A 1009 -34.64 -38.04 9.50
CA PRO A 1009 -33.26 -38.17 9.09
C PRO A 1009 -33.12 -38.33 7.56
N VAL A 1010 -32.16 -37.60 7.00
CA VAL A 1010 -31.81 -37.56 5.57
C VAL A 1010 -30.46 -38.24 5.38
N GLN A 1011 -30.28 -38.94 4.27
CA GLN A 1011 -29.03 -39.58 3.88
C GLN A 1011 -28.72 -39.23 2.42
N GLY A 1012 -27.45 -39.08 2.08
CA GLY A 1012 -27.03 -38.79 0.71
C GLY A 1012 -25.70 -38.05 0.64
N VAL A 1013 -25.52 -37.28 -0.44
CA VAL A 1013 -24.28 -36.55 -0.73
C VAL A 1013 -24.50 -35.07 -1.06
N VAL A 1014 -23.51 -34.26 -0.68
CA VAL A 1014 -23.31 -32.91 -1.21
C VAL A 1014 -22.48 -33.02 -2.47
N VAL A 1015 -23.06 -32.61 -3.59
CA VAL A 1015 -22.42 -32.65 -4.91
C VAL A 1015 -21.45 -31.50 -5.07
N ASP A 1016 -21.88 -30.28 -4.75
CA ASP A 1016 -21.07 -29.07 -4.83
C ASP A 1016 -21.60 -28.01 -3.85
N GLU A 1017 -20.73 -27.11 -3.42
CA GLU A 1017 -21.04 -25.98 -2.55
C GLU A 1017 -20.16 -24.79 -2.94
N TRP A 1018 -20.78 -23.62 -3.08
CA TRP A 1018 -20.03 -22.40 -3.34
C TRP A 1018 -20.76 -21.13 -2.99
N THR A 1019 -19.99 -20.06 -2.90
CA THR A 1019 -20.47 -18.72 -2.65
C THR A 1019 -20.13 -17.82 -3.83
N GLU A 1020 -21.10 -17.03 -4.28
CA GLU A 1020 -20.92 -16.01 -5.31
C GLU A 1020 -21.50 -14.67 -4.83
N VAL A 1021 -21.00 -13.57 -5.38
CA VAL A 1021 -21.49 -12.22 -5.06
C VAL A 1021 -22.34 -11.75 -6.22
N VAL A 1022 -23.62 -11.52 -5.97
CA VAL A 1022 -24.52 -10.90 -6.95
C VAL A 1022 -24.30 -9.38 -6.89
N PRO A 1023 -23.79 -8.74 -7.97
CA PRO A 1023 -23.50 -7.32 -7.95
C PRO A 1023 -24.74 -6.48 -7.65
N ALA A 1024 -24.57 -5.39 -6.90
CA ALA A 1024 -25.64 -4.44 -6.66
C ALA A 1024 -26.09 -3.78 -7.97
N GLY A 1025 -27.39 -3.56 -8.14
CA GLY A 1025 -27.95 -2.86 -9.32
C GLY A 1025 -27.54 -1.39 -9.42
N ARG A 1026 -26.92 -0.83 -8.37
CA ARG A 1026 -26.27 0.49 -8.35
C ARG A 1026 -24.95 0.37 -7.61
N ALA A 1027 -23.88 0.91 -8.20
CA ALA A 1027 -22.56 0.95 -7.59
C ALA A 1027 -22.05 2.39 -7.54
N GLN A 1028 -21.32 2.72 -6.49
CA GLN A 1028 -20.60 3.98 -6.39
C GLN A 1028 -19.29 3.86 -7.15
N THR A 1029 -19.15 4.66 -8.20
CA THR A 1029 -17.92 4.76 -9.00
C THR A 1029 -17.18 6.06 -8.67
N GLY A 1030 -15.95 6.21 -9.15
CA GLY A 1030 -15.18 7.43 -9.01
C GLY A 1030 -15.03 8.13 -10.35
N LEU A 1031 -15.17 9.45 -10.38
CA LEU A 1031 -14.81 10.27 -11.53
C LEU A 1031 -13.68 11.19 -11.11
N THR A 1032 -12.53 11.11 -11.78
CA THR A 1032 -11.50 12.13 -11.68
C THR A 1032 -11.51 12.96 -12.95
N PHE A 1033 -11.47 14.28 -12.78
CA PHE A 1033 -11.41 15.22 -13.88
C PHE A 1033 -10.41 16.29 -13.50
N GLU A 1034 -9.79 16.82 -14.53
CA GLU A 1034 -8.88 17.92 -14.36
C GLU A 1034 -9.67 19.21 -14.19
N TYR A 1035 -9.37 19.94 -13.13
CA TYR A 1035 -9.79 21.32 -13.01
C TYR A 1035 -8.59 22.13 -12.52
N ASP A 1036 -8.45 23.34 -13.04
CA ASP A 1036 -7.44 24.29 -12.59
C ASP A 1036 -7.85 24.78 -11.19
N ALA A 1037 -7.46 24.01 -10.18
CA ALA A 1037 -7.74 24.34 -8.80
C ALA A 1037 -6.97 25.62 -8.45
N PRO A 1038 -7.62 26.64 -7.85
CA PRO A 1038 -6.90 27.81 -7.38
C PRO A 1038 -5.81 27.36 -6.40
N GLY A 1039 -4.54 27.46 -6.80
CA GLY A 1039 -3.39 27.07 -5.97
C GLY A 1039 -3.15 27.96 -4.75
N ALA A 1040 -4.09 28.86 -4.44
CA ALA A 1040 -3.99 29.79 -3.33
C ALA A 1040 -4.38 29.10 -2.01
N ALA A 1041 -3.38 28.80 -1.18
CA ALA A 1041 -3.58 28.48 0.22
C ALA A 1041 -3.70 29.77 1.03
N ALA A 1042 -4.59 29.80 2.04
CA ALA A 1042 -4.66 30.92 2.96
C ALA A 1042 -3.31 31.08 3.69
N PRO A 1043 -2.72 32.28 3.74
CA PRO A 1043 -1.49 32.50 4.49
C PRO A 1043 -1.72 32.16 5.98
N GLN A 1044 -0.72 31.58 6.64
CA GLN A 1044 -0.76 31.30 8.09
C GLN A 1044 -0.58 32.58 8.93
N ALA A 1045 -1.27 33.66 8.54
CA ALA A 1045 -1.16 34.99 9.13
C ALA A 1045 -2.53 35.67 9.26
N VAL A 1046 -2.78 36.24 10.43
CA VAL A 1046 -3.92 37.11 10.72
C VAL A 1046 -3.41 38.55 10.74
N LEU A 1047 -3.90 39.36 9.80
CA LEU A 1047 -3.58 40.78 9.71
C LEU A 1047 -4.51 41.58 10.63
N LEU A 1048 -3.93 42.32 11.57
CA LEU A 1048 -4.63 43.27 12.41
C LEU A 1048 -4.57 44.65 11.76
N GLY A 1049 -5.50 44.91 10.85
CA GLY A 1049 -5.63 46.19 10.18
C GLY A 1049 -5.98 47.32 11.16
N LEU A 1050 -5.26 48.43 11.08
CA LEU A 1050 -5.54 49.63 11.87
C LEU A 1050 -6.17 50.69 10.97
N ALA A 1051 -7.32 51.20 11.39
CA ALA A 1051 -8.03 52.24 10.65
C ALA A 1051 -7.21 53.55 10.64
N PRO A 1052 -7.26 54.33 9.55
CA PRO A 1052 -6.67 55.67 9.51
C PRO A 1052 -7.19 56.55 10.65
N GLU A 1053 -6.33 57.43 11.16
CA GLU A 1053 -6.69 58.34 12.25
C GLU A 1053 -7.89 59.24 11.87
N GLY A 1054 -8.92 59.25 12.72
CA GLY A 1054 -10.16 60.01 12.48
C GLY A 1054 -11.22 59.31 11.62
N ALA A 1055 -10.97 58.10 11.12
CA ALA A 1055 -11.98 57.34 10.38
C ALA A 1055 -13.06 56.75 11.32
N ALA A 1056 -14.33 57.08 11.06
CA ALA A 1056 -15.47 56.56 11.82
C ALA A 1056 -15.83 55.11 11.44
N SER A 1057 -15.43 54.65 10.25
CA SER A 1057 -15.66 53.29 9.74
C SER A 1057 -14.63 52.91 8.66
N TRP A 1058 -14.45 51.60 8.45
CA TRP A 1058 -13.61 51.07 7.37
C TRP A 1058 -14.23 51.36 6.00
N GLN A 1059 -13.44 51.98 5.12
CA GLN A 1059 -13.77 52.14 3.71
C GLN A 1059 -13.09 51.03 2.89
N PRO A 1060 -13.75 50.45 1.87
CA PRO A 1060 -13.17 49.38 1.04
C PRO A 1060 -11.81 49.76 0.44
N GLY A 1061 -11.64 51.01 -0.02
CA GLY A 1061 -10.38 51.51 -0.56
C GLY A 1061 -9.24 51.52 0.47
N SER A 1062 -9.51 51.96 1.70
CA SER A 1062 -8.51 51.96 2.78
C SER A 1062 -8.12 50.54 3.21
N LEU A 1063 -9.07 49.60 3.19
CA LEU A 1063 -8.77 48.18 3.47
C LEU A 1063 -7.90 47.57 2.37
N ALA A 1064 -8.22 47.82 1.10
CA ALA A 1064 -7.42 47.39 -0.04
C ALA A 1064 -5.99 47.97 0.04
N GLN A 1065 -5.85 49.25 0.35
CA GLN A 1065 -4.55 49.92 0.51
C GLN A 1065 -3.71 49.26 1.62
N VAL A 1066 -4.31 48.96 2.79
CA VAL A 1066 -3.63 48.24 3.88
C VAL A 1066 -3.15 46.85 3.43
N LEU A 1067 -3.96 46.12 2.67
CA LEU A 1067 -3.61 44.79 2.16
C LEU A 1067 -2.53 44.82 1.08
N GLU A 1068 -2.55 45.82 0.19
CA GLU A 1068 -1.50 46.04 -0.81
C GLU A 1068 -0.16 46.36 -0.14
N GLU A 1069 -0.18 47.26 0.85
CA GLU A 1069 1.03 47.63 1.59
C GLU A 1069 1.56 46.48 2.44
N ALA A 1070 0.69 45.66 3.02
CA ALA A 1070 1.09 44.44 3.72
C ALA A 1070 1.79 43.44 2.79
N LEU A 1071 1.32 43.29 1.55
CA LEU A 1071 1.97 42.44 0.54
C LEU A 1071 3.33 43.00 0.11
N ASP A 1072 3.40 44.31 -0.18
CA ASP A 1072 4.65 45.00 -0.51
C ASP A 1072 5.69 44.86 0.63
N LEU A 1073 5.25 44.90 1.90
CA LEU A 1073 6.13 44.68 3.06
C LEU A 1073 6.56 43.23 3.23
N ALA A 1074 5.69 42.26 2.89
CA ALA A 1074 6.05 40.85 2.90
C ALA A 1074 7.18 40.56 1.90
N VAL A 1075 7.14 41.19 0.72
CA VAL A 1075 8.24 41.17 -0.26
C VAL A 1075 9.49 41.84 0.31
N ALA A 1076 9.36 43.03 0.90
CA ALA A 1076 10.49 43.77 1.45
C ALA A 1076 11.22 42.99 2.57
N ARG A 1077 10.54 42.09 3.29
CA ARG A 1077 11.14 41.26 4.33
C ARG A 1077 12.15 40.23 3.80
N ALA A 1078 12.07 39.87 2.53
CA ALA A 1078 13.00 38.93 1.89
C ALA A 1078 14.24 39.63 1.29
N VAL A 1079 14.34 40.96 1.44
CA VAL A 1079 15.51 41.74 1.00
C VAL A 1079 16.64 41.60 2.02
N ASP A 1080 17.81 41.15 1.55
CA ASP A 1080 19.04 41.10 2.34
C ASP A 1080 19.94 42.34 2.11
N VAL A 1081 21.07 42.39 2.83
CA VAL A 1081 22.02 43.52 2.75
C VAL A 1081 22.73 43.59 1.39
N ASP A 1082 22.94 42.46 0.71
CA ASP A 1082 23.60 42.43 -0.60
C ASP A 1082 22.65 42.90 -1.72
N SER A 1083 21.34 42.78 -1.52
CA SER A 1083 20.28 43.18 -2.46
C SER A 1083 20.01 44.68 -2.49
N VAL A 1084 20.32 45.44 -1.43
CA VAL A 1084 20.09 46.90 -1.34
C VAL A 1084 21.19 47.76 -1.98
N GLY A 1085 22.24 47.13 -2.54
CA GLY A 1085 23.29 47.80 -3.32
C GLY A 1085 24.00 48.93 -2.56
N ALA A 1086 24.13 50.10 -3.20
CA ALA A 1086 24.83 51.26 -2.62
C ALA A 1086 24.17 51.77 -1.32
N ALA A 1087 22.88 51.52 -1.12
CA ALA A 1087 22.18 51.94 0.08
C ALA A 1087 22.62 51.16 1.33
N GLY A 1088 23.16 49.94 1.17
CA GLY A 1088 23.77 49.17 2.25
C GLY A 1088 24.98 49.85 2.91
N GLN A 1089 25.52 50.92 2.31
CA GLN A 1089 26.58 51.75 2.92
C GLN A 1089 26.03 52.75 3.95
N PHE A 1090 24.73 53.08 3.91
CA PHE A 1090 24.15 54.15 4.74
C PHE A 1090 23.05 53.65 5.68
N LEU A 1091 22.43 52.53 5.33
CA LEU A 1091 21.29 51.95 6.00
C LEU A 1091 21.75 50.85 6.95
N PRO A 1092 21.01 50.64 8.04
CA PRO A 1092 21.60 50.56 9.37
C PRO A 1092 22.79 49.60 9.38
N ALA A 1093 23.93 50.17 9.73
CA ALA A 1093 25.23 49.53 9.62
C ALA A 1093 25.99 49.82 10.90
N LEU A 1094 26.59 48.78 11.46
CA LEU A 1094 27.39 48.89 12.66
C LEU A 1094 28.83 49.20 12.27
N TYR A 1095 29.29 50.39 12.66
CA TYR A 1095 30.64 50.86 12.40
C TYR A 1095 31.50 50.73 13.65
N PHE A 1096 32.61 50.01 13.51
CA PHE A 1096 33.53 49.78 14.62
C PHE A 1096 34.90 50.37 14.31
N PRO A 1097 35.50 51.14 15.24
CA PRO A 1097 36.85 51.65 15.06
C PRO A 1097 37.87 50.52 15.21
N THR A 1098 38.88 50.51 14.34
CA THR A 1098 40.04 49.61 14.44
C THR A 1098 41.29 50.45 14.63
N ASN A 1099 42.01 50.23 15.72
CA ASN A 1099 43.28 50.89 16.04
C ASN A 1099 44.33 49.84 16.43
N VAL A 1100 45.39 49.74 15.61
CA VAL A 1100 46.45 48.73 15.75
C VAL A 1100 47.36 48.99 16.95
N ASN A 1101 47.51 50.26 17.37
CA ASN A 1101 48.38 50.65 18.49
C ASN A 1101 47.63 50.70 19.83
N GLU A 1102 46.34 50.34 19.85
CA GLU A 1102 45.44 50.39 21.02
C GLU A 1102 45.46 51.73 21.79
N SER A 1103 45.79 52.82 21.09
CA SER A 1103 45.88 54.16 21.69
C SER A 1103 44.50 54.76 21.98
N THR A 1104 43.48 54.27 21.31
CA THR A 1104 42.05 54.48 21.60
C THR A 1104 41.30 53.15 21.52
N THR A 1105 40.00 53.20 21.79
CA THR A 1105 39.08 52.08 21.67
C THR A 1105 39.18 51.40 20.31
N THR A 1106 39.45 50.10 20.33
CA THR A 1106 39.51 49.26 19.12
C THR A 1106 38.59 48.05 19.27
N THR A 1107 37.97 47.66 18.16
CA THR A 1107 37.28 46.40 17.97
C THR A 1107 37.79 45.82 16.64
N ASP A 1108 38.82 44.98 16.71
CA ASP A 1108 39.39 44.32 15.54
C ASP A 1108 38.64 43.00 15.26
N PHE A 1109 38.26 42.79 14.00
CA PHE A 1109 37.61 41.58 13.51
C PHE A 1109 38.50 40.79 12.53
N VAL A 1110 39.66 41.33 12.15
CA VAL A 1110 40.59 40.71 11.20
C VAL A 1110 41.16 39.37 11.70
N PRO A 1111 41.52 39.18 12.99
CA PRO A 1111 42.02 37.90 13.48
C PRO A 1111 41.04 36.72 13.35
N ASP A 1112 39.75 37.00 13.18
CA ASP A 1112 38.68 35.99 13.07
C ASP A 1112 38.14 35.84 11.66
N ALA A 1113 38.76 36.51 10.69
CA ALA A 1113 38.41 36.34 9.28
C ALA A 1113 38.76 34.91 8.87
N THR A 1114 37.75 34.14 8.47
CA THR A 1114 38.01 32.88 7.76
C THR A 1114 38.47 33.27 6.36
N LEU A 1115 39.74 33.00 6.03
CA LEU A 1115 40.23 33.05 4.66
C LEU A 1115 39.68 31.83 3.90
N THR A 1116 38.36 31.72 3.78
CA THR A 1116 37.75 30.86 2.78
C THR A 1116 37.81 31.62 1.47
N PRO A 1117 38.52 31.12 0.43
CA PRO A 1117 38.40 31.69 -0.90
C PRO A 1117 36.94 31.54 -1.29
N GLN A 1118 36.27 32.65 -1.59
CA GLN A 1118 35.01 32.56 -2.31
C GLN A 1118 35.29 31.74 -3.58
N GLY A 1119 34.50 30.69 -3.81
CA GLY A 1119 34.52 29.88 -5.02
C GLY A 1119 34.06 30.65 -6.26
N GLY A 1120 34.66 31.81 -6.53
CA GLY A 1120 34.64 32.46 -7.83
C GLY A 1120 35.79 31.89 -8.64
N LYS A 1121 35.48 31.26 -9.78
CA LYS A 1121 36.47 31.04 -10.83
C LYS A 1121 37.15 32.38 -11.11
N GLU A 1122 38.43 32.49 -10.78
CA GLU A 1122 39.31 33.49 -11.37
C GLU A 1122 39.38 33.19 -12.88
N GLY A 1123 38.66 33.99 -13.66
CA GLY A 1123 38.92 34.11 -15.09
C GLY A 1123 40.11 35.04 -15.27
N LEU A 1124 41.22 34.48 -15.76
CA LEU A 1124 42.27 35.22 -16.47
C LEU A 1124 41.73 35.81 -17.77
#